data_AF-A0A7C0VSI3-F1
#
_entry.id   AF-A0A7C0VSI3-F1
#
_cell.length_a   1.000
_cell.length_b   1.000
_cell.length_c   1.000
_cell.angle_alpha   90.00
_cell.angle_beta   90.00
_cell.angle_gamma   90.00
#
_symmetry.space_group_name_H-M   'P 1'
#
loop_
_entity.id
_entity.type
_entity.pdbx_description
1 polymer ?
#
loop_
_entity_poly.entity_id
_entity_poly.type
_entity_poly.pdbx_seq_one_letter_code
_entity_poly.pdbx_strand_id
1 'polypeptide(L)'
;MDTSTSTQWETFFDRYYLGDILALANEYPEKRSLYVDFVNIEKFDPDLAEELLEYPDRVLGVAEAALQGFDLPIEKTLTGAHLRIMNIPQKVPIRNLRSEHISKMIAIDGLVRMATEVRPRIRVAAFECGGCGETMFITQPSGRFVEPYVCKNSECGRKGPFKINLTESEFIDAQKLRVQESPEDLRGGEQPQTLDINMEDDLSGLVSPGSRVIVTGILRSYQRITREGKSTFFDIILDAVSIEMQDKEFKEIEITPEEEEEIIKLSKDPKIYEKVVRSIAPSIYGYEDVKEALALQLMSGVPKNLPDGARIRGDVHVLLVGDPGIAKSQLLRYIVKLAPRGIYTSGRSSSAAGLCVSPDTRIRTSEGFFRIGEFVEARMQNPVQIEDGIWKSDCNSVSISTVNSDHAITEKPLAAVWRIRAPDTMMRIETASGRSITVTPGTPLPVMADHCIGWIRSADLTNRDRLATPRLLPENGKIPYTIELFEGNCTVGCASELTAEIVSRLQEKYGTIRKAASSLGVSEYNLYYNWVNDDARGNPDLRTLILLAEDAGIEFGDVAQSFCWFSQQAGHKITLPVKPNEDFMYFVGLIAGDGSISRSGNETGYGGSQIRFSNSDETLLEKYMSIITKLFGVNYSISRGNSSRPPDVRFGSKILAEILQTLGVPESPKSARIAIPNVVLNLPNNLIAAYLRGLFDSDGSCNARKSGSSSVQLYTASKELAEGVQLALLKFEITGRIRTRPRDGVTTSFTVNGDVKTIT
;
A
#
# COMPACT_ATOMS: atom_id res chain seq x y z
N MET A 1 6.55 -18.73 46.34
CA MET A 1 5.16 -19.21 46.32
C MET A 1 5.12 -20.19 45.17
N ASP A 2 5.32 -21.48 45.48
CA ASP A 2 5.26 -22.57 44.51
C ASP A 2 4.11 -23.45 44.99
N THR A 3 2.90 -23.10 44.58
CA THR A 3 1.66 -23.72 45.07
C THR A 3 1.17 -24.80 44.11
N SER A 4 1.26 -24.60 42.79
CA SER A 4 0.77 -25.57 41.79
C SER A 4 1.44 -26.95 41.85
N THR A 5 0.69 -27.97 42.30
CA THR A 5 1.11 -29.38 42.33
C THR A 5 0.11 -30.27 41.57
N SER A 6 0.59 -31.37 40.97
CA SER A 6 -0.27 -32.33 40.23
C SER A 6 -1.45 -32.83 41.10
N THR A 7 -1.17 -33.10 42.37
CA THR A 7 -2.15 -33.58 43.35
C THR A 7 -3.27 -32.57 43.63
N GLN A 8 -2.99 -31.26 43.60
CA GLN A 8 -4.03 -30.24 43.75
C GLN A 8 -4.96 -30.20 42.55
N TRP A 9 -4.42 -30.33 41.33
CA TRP A 9 -5.22 -30.41 40.11
C TRP A 9 -6.06 -31.69 40.06
N GLU A 10 -5.50 -32.83 40.45
CA GLU A 10 -6.25 -34.09 40.61
C GLU A 10 -7.42 -33.92 41.60
N THR A 11 -7.18 -33.28 42.75
CA THR A 11 -8.24 -33.00 43.73
C THR A 11 -9.31 -32.05 43.19
N PHE A 12 -8.90 -31.04 42.41
CA PHE A 12 -9.81 -30.10 41.76
C PHE A 12 -10.71 -30.80 40.73
N PHE A 13 -10.12 -31.62 39.87
CA PHE A 13 -10.81 -32.40 38.86
C PHE A 13 -11.83 -33.36 39.48
N ASP A 14 -11.44 -34.09 40.53
CA ASP A 14 -12.32 -35.01 41.25
C ASP A 14 -13.53 -34.29 41.88
N ARG A 15 -13.32 -33.08 42.40
CA ARG A 15 -14.37 -32.32 43.10
C ARG A 15 -15.38 -31.64 42.18
N TYR A 16 -14.94 -31.08 41.04
CA TYR A 16 -15.78 -30.22 40.21
C TYR A 16 -16.10 -30.78 38.82
N TYR A 17 -15.22 -31.61 38.23
CA TYR A 17 -15.31 -31.99 36.81
C TYR A 17 -15.23 -33.51 36.56
N LEU A 18 -15.38 -34.35 37.59
CA LEU A 18 -15.33 -35.81 37.46
C LEU A 18 -16.31 -36.33 36.39
N GLY A 19 -17.53 -35.78 36.35
CA GLY A 19 -18.54 -36.14 35.35
C GLY A 19 -18.12 -35.81 33.91
N ASP A 20 -17.56 -34.62 33.70
CA ASP A 20 -17.10 -34.15 32.38
C ASP A 20 -15.87 -34.91 31.90
N ILE A 21 -14.98 -35.28 32.82
CA ILE A 21 -13.81 -36.12 32.53
C ILE A 21 -14.23 -37.53 32.10
N LEU A 22 -15.23 -38.12 32.76
CA LEU A 22 -15.79 -39.41 32.35
C LEU A 22 -16.48 -39.32 30.98
N ALA A 23 -17.17 -38.22 30.70
CA ALA A 23 -17.75 -37.97 29.37
C ALA A 23 -16.65 -37.84 28.30
N LEU A 24 -15.58 -37.09 28.59
CA LEU A 24 -14.43 -36.94 27.71
C LEU A 24 -13.75 -38.29 27.44
N ALA A 25 -13.57 -39.14 28.46
CA ALA A 25 -12.97 -40.47 28.31
C ALA A 25 -13.79 -41.39 27.38
N ASN A 26 -15.11 -41.25 27.39
CA ASN A 26 -15.99 -41.99 26.48
C ASN A 26 -15.86 -41.50 25.04
N GLU A 27 -15.85 -40.18 24.82
CA GLU A 27 -15.79 -39.55 23.49
C GLU A 27 -14.36 -39.48 22.91
N TYR A 28 -13.34 -39.82 23.69
CA TYR A 28 -11.96 -39.89 23.22
C TYR A 28 -11.78 -41.03 22.20
N PRO A 29 -11.16 -40.79 21.03
CA PRO A 29 -10.27 -39.66 20.69
C PRO A 29 -10.91 -38.51 19.88
N GLU A 30 -12.22 -38.50 19.66
CA GLU A 30 -12.91 -37.48 18.85
C GLU A 30 -12.95 -36.12 19.55
N LYS A 31 -13.25 -36.10 20.86
CA LYS A 31 -13.05 -34.93 21.70
C LYS A 31 -11.79 -35.09 22.56
N ARG A 32 -10.98 -34.04 22.60
CA ARG A 32 -9.69 -34.00 23.32
C ARG A 32 -9.58 -32.87 24.32
N SER A 33 -10.60 -32.03 24.46
CA SER A 33 -10.55 -30.83 25.32
C SER A 33 -11.52 -30.92 26.48
N LEU A 34 -11.02 -30.60 27.68
CA LEU A 34 -11.84 -30.35 28.86
C LEU A 34 -11.99 -28.84 29.06
N TYR A 35 -13.23 -28.34 29.04
CA TYR A 35 -13.52 -26.93 29.29
C TYR A 35 -13.74 -26.69 30.78
N VAL A 36 -12.94 -25.80 31.36
CA VAL A 36 -12.98 -25.44 32.78
C VAL A 36 -13.25 -23.96 32.94
N ASP A 37 -14.26 -23.62 33.72
CA ASP A 37 -14.55 -22.24 34.11
C ASP A 37 -13.53 -21.74 35.15
N PHE A 38 -12.92 -20.59 34.89
CA PHE A 38 -11.99 -19.92 35.80
C PHE A 38 -12.59 -19.64 37.18
N VAL A 39 -13.90 -19.35 37.25
CA VAL A 39 -14.60 -19.08 38.52
C VAL A 39 -14.54 -20.30 39.46
N ASN A 40 -14.51 -21.51 38.91
CA ASN A 40 -14.40 -22.72 39.73
C ASN A 40 -12.98 -22.91 40.29
N ILE A 41 -11.95 -22.50 39.53
CA ILE A 41 -10.56 -22.50 39.99
C ILE A 41 -10.40 -21.49 41.13
N GLU A 42 -10.90 -20.27 40.96
CA GLU A 42 -10.86 -19.21 41.97
C GLU A 42 -11.57 -19.61 43.28
N LYS A 43 -12.70 -20.31 43.18
CA LYS A 43 -13.42 -20.85 44.35
C LYS A 43 -12.68 -21.97 45.06
N PHE A 44 -11.88 -22.75 44.34
CA PHE A 44 -11.11 -23.86 44.92
C PHE A 44 -9.86 -23.34 45.62
N ASP A 45 -9.06 -22.55 44.90
CA ASP A 45 -7.81 -21.98 45.39
C ASP A 45 -7.52 -20.64 44.67
N PRO A 46 -7.70 -19.49 45.35
CA PRO A 46 -7.39 -18.18 44.80
C PRO A 46 -5.93 -18.00 44.40
N ASP A 47 -4.99 -18.61 45.14
CA ASP A 47 -3.55 -18.47 44.87
C ASP A 47 -3.20 -19.21 43.56
N LEU A 48 -3.82 -20.38 43.32
CA LEU A 48 -3.69 -21.12 42.07
C LEU A 48 -4.26 -20.34 40.87
N ALA A 49 -5.38 -19.65 41.08
CA ALA A 49 -6.01 -18.82 40.04
C ALA A 49 -5.13 -17.62 39.65
N GLU A 50 -4.48 -16.96 40.62
CA GLU A 50 -3.52 -15.89 40.36
C GLU A 50 -2.26 -16.41 39.65
N GLU A 51 -1.73 -17.56 40.09
CA GLU A 51 -0.57 -18.22 39.46
C GLU A 51 -0.84 -18.55 37.99
N LEU A 52 -2.07 -18.98 37.66
CA LEU A 52 -2.49 -19.29 36.29
C LEU A 52 -2.50 -18.05 35.37
N LEU A 53 -2.88 -16.88 35.89
CA LEU A 53 -2.90 -15.64 35.11
C LEU A 53 -1.47 -15.09 34.86
N GLU A 54 -0.60 -15.19 35.87
CA GLU A 54 0.77 -14.66 35.82
C GLU A 54 1.77 -15.61 35.13
N TYR A 55 1.66 -16.93 35.35
CA TYR A 55 2.58 -17.95 34.83
C TYR A 55 1.85 -19.12 34.13
N PRO A 56 1.07 -18.85 33.07
CA PRO A 56 0.16 -19.82 32.46
C PRO A 56 0.86 -21.06 31.89
N ASP A 57 2.04 -20.91 31.29
CA ASP A 57 2.78 -22.02 30.66
C ASP A 57 3.09 -23.16 31.63
N ARG A 58 3.53 -22.78 32.84
CA ARG A 58 3.89 -23.74 33.88
C ARG A 58 2.64 -24.42 34.41
N VAL A 59 1.63 -23.63 34.77
CA VAL A 59 0.41 -24.11 35.42
C VAL A 59 -0.38 -25.02 34.48
N LEU A 60 -0.53 -24.63 33.21
CA LEU A 60 -1.17 -25.46 32.18
C LEU A 60 -0.41 -26.78 31.98
N GLY A 61 0.92 -26.74 31.91
CA GLY A 61 1.72 -27.97 31.76
C GLY A 61 1.54 -28.96 32.92
N VAL A 62 1.44 -28.45 34.16
CA VAL A 62 1.16 -29.29 35.34
C VAL A 62 -0.28 -29.81 35.32
N ALA A 63 -1.25 -28.96 34.94
CA ALA A 63 -2.65 -29.34 34.90
C ALA A 63 -2.97 -30.36 33.80
N GLU A 64 -2.36 -30.23 32.62
CA GLU A 64 -2.46 -31.21 31.54
C GLU A 64 -1.81 -32.55 31.94
N ALA A 65 -0.65 -32.51 32.60
CA ALA A 65 -0.01 -33.73 33.12
C ALA A 65 -0.90 -34.45 34.15
N ALA A 66 -1.55 -33.69 35.03
CA ALA A 66 -2.51 -34.22 36.01
C ALA A 66 -3.75 -34.84 35.32
N LEU A 67 -4.27 -34.18 34.27
CA LEU A 67 -5.40 -34.70 33.49
C LEU A 67 -5.04 -36.01 32.74
N GLN A 68 -3.83 -36.07 32.19
CA GLN A 68 -3.33 -37.25 31.46
C GLN A 68 -3.03 -38.43 32.39
N GLY A 69 -2.61 -38.15 33.63
CA GLY A 69 -2.32 -39.13 34.67
C GLY A 69 -3.50 -39.51 35.57
N PHE A 70 -4.69 -38.96 35.30
CA PHE A 70 -5.88 -39.18 36.13
C PHE A 70 -6.35 -40.64 36.05
N ASP A 71 -6.60 -41.26 37.20
CA ASP A 71 -7.01 -42.66 37.29
C ASP A 71 -8.48 -42.82 36.87
N LEU A 72 -8.69 -43.33 35.66
CA LEU A 72 -10.01 -43.52 35.09
C LEU A 72 -10.52 -44.96 35.34
N PRO A 73 -11.82 -45.15 35.62
CA PRO A 73 -12.43 -46.47 35.76
C PRO A 73 -12.50 -47.27 34.45
N ILE A 74 -11.94 -46.73 33.35
CA ILE A 74 -11.93 -47.30 32.00
C ILE A 74 -10.47 -47.45 31.57
N GLU A 75 -10.09 -48.55 30.91
CA GLU A 75 -8.73 -48.77 30.34
C GLU A 75 -8.46 -47.84 29.12
N LYS A 76 -8.51 -46.53 29.30
CA LYS A 76 -8.13 -45.52 28.31
C LYS A 76 -7.24 -44.47 28.96
N THR A 77 -6.12 -44.16 28.33
CA THR A 77 -5.23 -43.07 28.74
C THR A 77 -5.48 -41.83 27.89
N LEU A 78 -5.64 -40.68 28.53
CA LEU A 78 -5.94 -39.40 27.89
C LEU A 78 -4.67 -38.69 27.37
N THR A 79 -3.72 -39.40 26.76
CA THR A 79 -2.35 -38.91 26.45
C THR A 79 -2.25 -37.66 25.57
N GLY A 80 -3.36 -37.22 24.96
CA GLY A 80 -3.44 -36.00 24.15
C GLY A 80 -4.59 -35.08 24.55
N ALA A 81 -5.06 -35.13 25.80
CA ALA A 81 -6.09 -34.23 26.28
C ALA A 81 -5.52 -32.84 26.65
N HIS A 82 -6.25 -31.79 26.28
CA HIS A 82 -5.92 -30.39 26.55
C HIS A 82 -6.88 -29.79 27.57
N LEU A 83 -6.37 -28.88 28.40
CA LEU A 83 -7.17 -28.09 29.32
C LEU A 83 -7.52 -26.74 28.70
N ARG A 84 -8.81 -26.43 28.58
CA ARG A 84 -9.33 -25.20 27.98
C ARG A 84 -9.99 -24.34 29.05
N ILE A 85 -9.43 -23.17 29.33
CA ILE A 85 -9.93 -22.28 30.40
C ILE A 85 -10.89 -21.24 29.82
N MET A 86 -12.03 -21.05 30.47
CA MET A 86 -13.11 -20.16 30.04
C MET A 86 -13.35 -19.08 31.10
N ASN A 87 -14.03 -17.99 30.71
CA ASN A 87 -14.51 -16.95 31.63
C ASN A 87 -13.43 -16.26 32.51
N ILE A 88 -12.23 -16.03 31.99
CA ILE A 88 -11.21 -15.30 32.76
C ILE A 88 -11.59 -13.82 32.98
N PRO A 89 -11.24 -13.22 34.13
CA PRO A 89 -11.61 -11.84 34.46
C PRO A 89 -10.84 -10.80 33.64
N GLN A 90 -9.63 -11.13 33.18
CA GLN A 90 -8.74 -10.20 32.48
C GLN A 90 -9.09 -10.08 30.98
N LYS A 91 -10.23 -9.45 30.69
CA LYS A 91 -10.65 -9.10 29.33
C LYS A 91 -9.99 -7.79 28.88
N VAL A 92 -9.10 -7.87 27.90
CA VAL A 92 -8.30 -6.72 27.43
C VAL A 92 -8.62 -6.45 25.95
N PRO A 93 -9.09 -5.24 25.60
CA PRO A 93 -9.25 -4.83 24.20
C PRO A 93 -7.91 -4.85 23.46
N ILE A 94 -7.92 -5.22 22.17
CA ILE A 94 -6.69 -5.35 21.34
C ILE A 94 -5.84 -4.06 21.40
N ARG A 95 -6.47 -2.89 21.35
CA ARG A 95 -5.81 -1.58 21.44
C ARG A 95 -5.11 -1.29 22.76
N ASN A 96 -5.55 -1.94 23.83
CA ASN A 96 -5.00 -1.77 25.17
C ASN A 96 -3.90 -2.77 25.49
N LEU A 97 -3.49 -3.61 24.53
CA LEU A 97 -2.35 -4.50 24.71
C LEU A 97 -1.06 -3.69 24.90
N ARG A 98 -0.35 -4.01 25.99
CA ARG A 98 0.87 -3.34 26.45
C ARG A 98 1.88 -4.39 26.93
N SER A 99 3.11 -3.96 27.18
CA SER A 99 4.20 -4.83 27.64
C SER A 99 3.89 -5.59 28.94
N GLU A 100 3.05 -5.05 29.81
CA GLU A 100 2.63 -5.69 31.06
C GLU A 100 1.79 -6.97 30.87
N HIS A 101 1.23 -7.16 29.67
CA HIS A 101 0.42 -8.32 29.32
C HIS A 101 1.25 -9.44 28.66
N ILE A 102 2.54 -9.21 28.38
CA ILE A 102 3.40 -10.21 27.71
C ILE A 102 3.60 -11.40 28.64
N SER A 103 3.47 -12.60 28.10
CA SER A 103 3.56 -13.90 28.78
C SER A 103 2.48 -14.16 29.84
N LYS A 104 1.44 -13.32 29.91
CA LYS A 104 0.28 -13.53 30.79
C LYS A 104 -0.90 -14.10 30.03
N MET A 105 -1.84 -14.70 30.76
CA MET A 105 -3.10 -15.19 30.19
C MET A 105 -4.12 -14.04 30.10
N ILE A 106 -4.63 -13.77 28.90
CA ILE A 106 -5.58 -12.69 28.64
C ILE A 106 -6.72 -13.16 27.74
N ALA A 107 -7.88 -12.50 27.86
CA ALA A 107 -9.03 -12.73 27.00
C ALA A 107 -9.24 -11.53 26.09
N ILE A 108 -9.45 -11.81 24.81
CA ILE A 108 -9.63 -10.79 23.77
C ILE A 108 -10.95 -11.05 23.06
N ASP A 109 -11.79 -10.02 22.98
CA ASP A 109 -13.02 -10.01 22.20
C ASP A 109 -12.76 -9.38 20.82
N GLY A 110 -13.21 -10.03 19.75
CA GLY A 110 -13.22 -9.43 18.43
C GLY A 110 -13.87 -10.28 17.35
N LEU A 111 -13.89 -9.73 16.14
CA LEU A 111 -14.44 -10.35 14.95
C LEU A 111 -13.32 -11.00 14.12
N VAL A 112 -13.52 -12.26 13.72
CA VAL A 112 -12.56 -12.97 12.87
C VAL A 112 -12.59 -12.39 11.46
N ARG A 113 -11.51 -11.73 11.04
CA ARG A 113 -11.40 -11.15 9.71
C ARG A 113 -10.87 -12.15 8.68
N MET A 114 -9.97 -13.02 9.11
CA MET A 114 -9.32 -14.01 8.24
C MET A 114 -9.00 -15.25 9.05
N ALA A 115 -9.21 -16.41 8.45
CA ALA A 115 -8.75 -17.70 8.94
C ALA A 115 -7.92 -18.34 7.83
N THR A 116 -6.69 -18.77 8.13
CA THR A 116 -5.90 -19.54 7.17
C THR A 116 -6.48 -20.95 7.01
N GLU A 117 -6.09 -21.65 5.94
CA GLU A 117 -6.28 -23.10 5.87
C GLU A 117 -5.53 -23.78 7.04
N VAL A 118 -6.09 -24.89 7.53
CA VAL A 118 -5.45 -25.74 8.53
C VAL A 118 -4.23 -26.40 7.90
N ARG A 119 -3.06 -26.27 8.55
CA ARG A 119 -1.79 -26.82 8.05
C ARG A 119 -1.05 -27.55 9.17
N PRO A 120 -0.33 -28.63 8.85
CA PRO A 120 0.45 -29.36 9.85
C PRO A 120 1.65 -28.52 10.31
N ARG A 121 1.86 -28.47 11.62
CA ARG A 121 2.99 -27.85 12.31
C ARG A 121 3.73 -28.92 13.11
N ILE A 122 5.06 -28.90 13.07
CA ILE A 122 5.87 -29.82 13.88
C ILE A 122 5.76 -29.40 15.35
N ARG A 123 5.26 -30.29 16.20
CA ARG A 123 5.25 -30.13 17.67
C ARG A 123 6.53 -30.67 18.28
N VAL A 124 6.95 -31.86 17.84
CA VAL A 124 8.21 -32.50 18.28
C VAL A 124 9.02 -32.84 17.04
N ALA A 125 10.17 -32.19 16.88
CA ALA A 125 11.08 -32.46 15.77
C ALA A 125 12.09 -33.54 16.16
N ALA A 126 12.17 -34.60 15.37
CA ALA A 126 13.21 -35.63 15.48
C ALA A 126 14.43 -35.24 14.62
N PHE A 127 15.58 -35.09 15.25
CA PHE A 127 16.84 -34.73 14.61
C PHE A 127 17.83 -35.88 14.65
N GLU A 128 18.24 -36.37 13.50
CA GLU A 128 19.24 -37.41 13.34
C GLU A 128 20.66 -36.80 13.24
N CYS A 129 21.57 -37.30 14.07
CA CYS A 129 22.98 -36.95 13.99
C CYS A 129 23.67 -37.69 12.84
N GLY A 130 24.06 -36.98 11.78
CA GLY A 130 24.81 -37.58 10.66
C GLY A 130 26.22 -38.08 10.98
N GLY A 131 26.63 -38.09 12.26
CA GLY A 131 27.89 -38.69 12.72
C GLY A 131 27.68 -40.04 13.40
N CYS A 132 26.83 -40.08 14.42
CA CYS A 132 26.58 -41.27 15.24
C CYS A 132 25.22 -41.93 15.00
N GLY A 133 24.33 -41.35 14.19
CA GLY A 133 22.99 -41.86 13.93
C GLY A 133 21.99 -41.68 15.09
N GLU A 134 22.37 -41.01 16.17
CA GLU A 134 21.48 -40.77 17.33
C GLU A 134 20.34 -39.81 16.95
N THR A 135 19.09 -40.19 17.25
CA THR A 135 17.90 -39.34 17.11
C THR A 135 17.64 -38.53 18.37
N MET A 136 17.46 -37.22 18.22
CA MET A 136 17.12 -36.30 19.30
C MET A 136 15.75 -35.69 19.07
N PHE A 137 14.86 -35.78 20.05
CA PHE A 137 13.53 -35.19 20.00
C PHE A 137 13.54 -33.83 20.70
N ILE A 138 13.14 -32.78 20.00
CA ILE A 138 13.05 -31.42 20.54
C ILE A 138 11.66 -30.84 20.28
N THR A 139 10.97 -30.47 21.35
CA THR A 139 9.71 -29.74 21.29
C THR A 139 9.92 -28.37 20.66
N GLN A 140 9.14 -28.08 19.62
CA GLN A 140 9.22 -26.84 18.85
C GLN A 140 8.24 -25.82 19.42
N PRO A 141 8.71 -24.62 19.84
CA PRO A 141 7.81 -23.56 20.28
C PRO A 141 6.96 -23.04 19.12
N SER A 142 5.85 -22.36 19.43
CA SER A 142 5.11 -21.53 18.46
C SER A 142 6.08 -20.48 17.89
N GLY A 143 6.26 -20.46 16.55
CA GLY A 143 7.14 -19.50 15.87
C GLY A 143 8.44 -20.09 15.33
N ARG A 144 9.58 -19.80 15.97
CA ARG A 144 10.91 -20.12 15.42
C ARG A 144 11.25 -21.60 15.57
N PHE A 145 11.70 -22.20 14.47
CA PHE A 145 12.25 -23.55 14.46
C PHE A 145 13.57 -23.61 15.26
N VAL A 146 13.63 -24.48 16.26
CA VAL A 146 14.75 -24.64 17.19
C VAL A 146 15.47 -25.96 16.88
N GLU A 147 16.76 -25.85 16.59
CA GLU A 147 17.63 -27.00 16.35
C GLU A 147 18.50 -27.32 17.57
N PRO A 148 18.91 -28.58 17.76
CA PRO A 148 19.88 -28.95 18.79
C PRO A 148 21.22 -28.25 18.53
N TYR A 149 21.87 -27.75 19.59
CA TYR A 149 23.22 -27.18 19.47
C TYR A 149 24.33 -28.24 19.47
N VAL A 150 24.13 -29.34 20.19
CA VAL A 150 25.11 -30.41 20.39
C VAL A 150 24.38 -31.75 20.38
N CYS A 151 25.02 -32.78 19.83
CA CYS A 151 24.51 -34.13 19.92
C CYS A 151 24.43 -34.59 21.38
N LYS A 152 23.28 -35.16 21.79
CA LYS A 152 23.05 -35.67 23.16
C LYS A 152 23.97 -36.85 23.51
N ASN A 153 24.49 -37.56 22.51
CA ASN A 153 25.43 -38.64 22.73
C ASN A 153 26.78 -38.07 23.25
N SER A 154 27.11 -38.42 24.49
CA SER A 154 28.30 -37.96 25.23
C SER A 154 29.62 -38.32 24.55
N GLU A 155 29.64 -39.35 23.71
CA GLU A 155 30.84 -39.76 22.96
C GLU A 155 31.01 -39.00 21.63
N CYS A 156 29.93 -38.45 21.07
CA CYS A 156 29.96 -37.78 19.77
C CYS A 156 30.31 -36.29 19.88
N GLY A 157 29.68 -35.56 20.81
CA GLY A 157 29.95 -34.13 21.06
C GLY A 157 29.82 -33.19 19.85
N ARG A 158 29.31 -33.68 18.71
CA ARG A 158 29.25 -32.94 17.44
C ARG A 158 28.27 -31.78 17.56
N LYS A 159 28.71 -30.60 17.10
CA LYS A 159 27.87 -29.41 16.93
C LYS A 159 27.40 -29.38 15.48
N GLY A 160 26.13 -28.98 15.26
CA GLY A 160 25.35 -29.17 14.03
C GLY A 160 26.00 -28.72 12.70
N PRO A 161 25.34 -28.97 11.55
CA PRO A 161 23.88 -29.17 11.37
C PRO A 161 23.41 -30.63 11.56
N PHE A 162 22.19 -30.78 12.07
CA PHE A 162 21.49 -32.07 12.25
C PHE A 162 20.42 -32.25 11.16
N LYS A 163 20.14 -33.48 10.75
CA LYS A 163 19.14 -33.76 9.71
C LYS A 163 17.79 -34.01 10.37
N ILE A 164 16.73 -33.35 9.92
CA ILE A 164 15.38 -33.64 10.43
C ILE A 164 14.86 -34.95 9.85
N ASN A 165 14.32 -35.82 10.71
CA ASN A 165 13.60 -37.02 10.35
C ASN A 165 12.09 -36.74 10.44
N LEU A 166 11.46 -36.51 9.28
CA LEU A 166 10.03 -36.19 9.22
C LEU A 166 9.14 -37.37 9.66
N THR A 167 9.60 -38.61 9.52
CA THR A 167 8.81 -39.81 9.86
C THR A 167 8.66 -40.00 11.36
N GLU A 168 9.69 -39.65 12.13
CA GLU A 168 9.69 -39.74 13.60
C GLU A 168 9.29 -38.42 14.26
N SER A 169 9.04 -37.36 13.48
CA SER A 169 8.56 -36.09 14.00
C SER A 169 7.05 -36.11 14.21
N GLU A 170 6.58 -35.50 15.30
CA GLU A 170 5.17 -35.36 15.59
C GLU A 170 4.63 -34.04 15.03
N PHE A 171 3.50 -34.12 14.31
CA PHE A 171 2.81 -32.98 13.75
C PHE A 171 1.47 -32.78 14.44
N ILE A 172 1.09 -31.52 14.62
CA ILE A 172 -0.24 -31.09 15.07
C ILE A 172 -0.84 -30.19 14.00
N ASP A 173 -2.15 -30.19 13.90
CA ASP A 173 -2.85 -29.23 13.06
C ASP A 173 -2.72 -27.84 13.65
N ALA A 174 -2.44 -26.86 12.81
CA ALA A 174 -2.30 -25.47 13.22
C ALA A 174 -3.03 -24.55 12.24
N GLN A 175 -3.63 -23.50 12.78
CA GLN A 175 -4.35 -22.50 12.03
C GLN A 175 -4.01 -21.11 12.57
N LYS A 176 -3.91 -20.11 11.68
CA LYS A 176 -3.76 -18.72 12.09
C LYS A 176 -5.05 -17.96 11.83
N LEU A 177 -5.54 -17.29 12.87
CA LEU A 177 -6.65 -16.35 12.79
C LEU A 177 -6.14 -14.92 12.87
N ARG A 178 -6.78 -14.02 12.15
CA ARG A 178 -6.63 -12.58 12.35
C ARG A 178 -7.93 -12.02 12.91
N VAL A 179 -7.89 -11.63 14.17
CA VAL A 179 -9.04 -11.07 14.89
C VAL A 179 -8.94 -9.55 14.89
N GLN A 180 -10.08 -8.90 14.67
CA GLN A 180 -10.22 -7.45 14.59
C GLN A 180 -11.13 -6.95 15.71
N GLU A 181 -10.86 -5.78 16.27
CA GLU A 181 -11.77 -5.15 17.23
C GLU A 181 -13.17 -4.97 16.65
N SER A 182 -14.19 -5.21 17.47
CA SER A 182 -15.59 -4.98 17.12
C SER A 182 -15.80 -3.50 16.77
N PRO A 183 -16.29 -3.18 15.55
CA PRO A 183 -16.47 -1.79 15.11
C PRO A 183 -17.45 -0.97 15.98
N GLU A 184 -18.31 -1.65 16.73
CA GLU A 184 -19.35 -1.07 17.60
C GLU A 184 -18.75 -0.38 18.83
N ASP A 185 -17.64 -0.90 19.34
CA ASP A 185 -16.94 -0.36 20.52
C ASP A 185 -16.04 0.83 20.17
N LEU A 186 -15.87 1.12 18.89
CA LEU A 186 -15.02 2.20 18.41
C LEU A 186 -15.75 3.55 18.41
N ARG A 187 -15.05 4.57 18.87
CA ARG A 187 -15.52 5.96 18.74
C ARG A 187 -15.40 6.39 17.27
N GLY A 188 -16.40 7.12 16.78
CA GLY A 188 -16.53 7.47 15.37
C GLY A 188 -15.26 8.13 14.81
N GLY A 189 -14.58 7.42 13.90
CA GLY A 189 -13.35 7.85 13.23
C GLY A 189 -12.09 7.06 13.60
N GLU A 190 -12.13 6.24 14.64
CA GLU A 190 -11.00 5.38 15.02
C GLU A 190 -10.93 4.13 14.14
N GLN A 191 -9.72 3.77 13.70
CA GLN A 191 -9.51 2.54 12.93
C GLN A 191 -9.44 1.34 13.87
N PRO A 192 -10.18 0.24 13.60
CA PRO A 192 -10.08 -1.02 14.35
C PRO A 192 -8.67 -1.59 14.25
N GLN A 193 -8.10 -2.00 15.38
CA GLN A 193 -6.83 -2.73 15.41
C GLN A 193 -7.06 -4.24 15.18
N THR A 194 -6.00 -4.95 14.78
CA THR A 194 -6.03 -6.38 14.53
C THR A 194 -4.92 -7.10 15.27
N LEU A 195 -5.18 -8.31 15.72
CA LEU A 195 -4.23 -9.20 16.37
C LEU A 195 -4.20 -10.55 15.65
N ASP A 196 -3.00 -11.09 15.46
CA ASP A 196 -2.82 -12.45 14.95
C ASP A 196 -2.86 -13.45 16.11
N ILE A 197 -3.61 -14.53 15.92
CA ILE A 197 -3.85 -15.58 16.91
C ILE A 197 -3.45 -16.93 16.31
N ASN A 198 -2.62 -17.68 17.02
CA ASN A 198 -2.28 -19.06 16.67
C ASN A 198 -3.26 -20.02 17.35
N MET A 199 -3.88 -20.91 16.58
CA MET A 199 -4.68 -22.02 17.08
C MET A 199 -3.99 -23.34 16.76
N GLU A 200 -4.13 -24.31 17.66
CA GLU A 200 -3.46 -25.60 17.59
C GLU A 200 -4.44 -26.74 17.88
N ASP A 201 -4.17 -27.90 17.26
CA ASP A 201 -4.89 -29.17 17.41
C ASP A 201 -6.41 -29.00 17.24
N ASP A 202 -7.21 -29.29 18.27
CA ASP A 202 -8.67 -29.34 18.25
C ASP A 202 -9.35 -27.97 18.11
N LEU A 203 -8.65 -26.87 18.38
CA LEU A 203 -9.17 -25.52 18.12
C LEU A 203 -9.17 -25.18 16.62
N SER A 204 -8.35 -25.87 15.82
CA SER A 204 -8.19 -25.61 14.40
C SER A 204 -9.45 -26.00 13.61
N GLY A 205 -9.88 -25.14 12.70
CA GLY A 205 -11.03 -25.40 11.82
C GLY A 205 -12.41 -25.14 12.45
N LEU A 206 -12.48 -24.74 13.73
CA LEU A 206 -13.76 -24.40 14.38
C LEU A 206 -14.35 -23.09 13.85
N VAL A 207 -13.49 -22.07 13.63
CA VAL A 207 -13.96 -20.69 13.39
C VAL A 207 -13.92 -20.30 11.92
N SER A 208 -15.00 -19.66 11.47
CA SER A 208 -15.14 -19.10 10.14
C SER A 208 -14.92 -17.58 10.12
N PRO A 209 -14.45 -16.99 8.99
CA PRO A 209 -14.40 -15.55 8.83
C PRO A 209 -15.79 -14.91 9.01
N GLY A 210 -15.84 -13.82 9.77
CA GLY A 210 -17.06 -13.07 10.11
C GLY A 210 -17.66 -13.40 11.48
N SER A 211 -17.21 -14.47 12.14
CA SER A 211 -17.69 -14.84 13.48
C SER A 211 -17.16 -13.90 14.56
N ARG A 212 -18.01 -13.56 15.55
CA ARG A 212 -17.57 -12.93 16.80
C ARG A 212 -17.05 -13.98 17.78
N VAL A 213 -15.86 -13.75 18.31
CA VAL A 213 -15.20 -14.70 19.22
C VAL A 213 -14.58 -14.00 20.43
N ILE A 214 -14.63 -14.67 21.58
CA ILE A 214 -13.77 -14.40 22.71
C ILE A 214 -12.66 -15.45 22.69
N VAL A 215 -11.41 -15.00 22.58
CA VAL A 215 -10.25 -15.88 22.59
C VAL A 215 -9.48 -15.67 23.88
N THR A 216 -9.33 -16.74 24.66
CA THR A 216 -8.44 -16.75 25.83
C THR A 216 -7.12 -17.36 25.42
N GLY A 217 -6.01 -16.70 25.74
CA GLY A 217 -4.70 -17.17 25.31
C GLY A 217 -3.54 -16.49 26.00
N ILE A 218 -2.33 -16.93 25.65
CA ILE A 218 -1.08 -16.39 26.20
C ILE A 218 -0.49 -15.41 25.20
N LEU A 219 -0.22 -14.18 25.64
CA LEU A 219 0.34 -13.15 24.77
C LEU A 219 1.84 -13.37 24.56
N ARG A 220 2.27 -13.70 23.34
CA ARG A 220 3.67 -13.90 22.96
C ARG A 220 4.23 -12.68 22.24
N SER A 221 5.53 -12.49 22.39
CA SER A 221 6.29 -11.43 21.73
C SER A 221 7.49 -12.04 21.00
N TYR A 222 7.63 -11.76 19.71
CA TYR A 222 8.71 -12.27 18.88
C TYR A 222 9.50 -11.12 18.26
N GLN A 223 10.82 -11.25 18.22
CA GLN A 223 11.67 -10.25 17.60
C GLN A 223 11.47 -10.25 16.08
N ARG A 224 11.11 -9.09 15.53
CA ARG A 224 10.91 -8.95 14.08
C ARG A 224 12.26 -9.01 13.35
N ILE A 225 12.35 -9.86 12.34
CA ILE A 225 13.53 -9.98 11.48
C ILE A 225 13.19 -9.34 10.13
N THR A 226 13.87 -8.24 9.80
CA THR A 226 13.77 -7.58 8.49
C THR A 226 14.99 -7.95 7.62
N ARG A 227 14.99 -7.53 6.35
CA ARG A 227 16.15 -7.73 5.45
C ARG A 227 17.43 -7.07 5.98
N GLU A 228 17.31 -6.08 6.85
CA GLU A 228 18.41 -5.33 7.49
C GLU A 228 18.87 -5.96 8.82
N GLY A 229 18.25 -7.07 9.25
CA GLY A 229 18.62 -7.80 10.46
C GLY A 229 17.53 -7.83 11.53
N LYS A 230 17.96 -7.95 12.79
CA LYS A 230 17.06 -8.02 13.95
C LYS A 230 16.56 -6.62 14.32
N SER A 231 15.25 -6.42 14.30
CA SER A 231 14.62 -5.16 14.71
C SER A 231 14.58 -5.03 16.24
N THR A 232 14.52 -3.79 16.72
CA THR A 232 14.15 -3.46 18.10
C THR A 232 12.64 -3.54 18.32
N PHE A 233 11.84 -3.59 17.24
CA PHE A 233 10.41 -3.81 17.31
C PHE A 233 10.10 -5.31 17.42
N PHE A 234 9.17 -5.63 18.31
CA PHE A 234 8.67 -6.98 18.52
C PHE A 234 7.24 -7.07 17.99
N ASP A 235 6.93 -8.18 17.32
CA ASP A 235 5.58 -8.51 16.89
C ASP A 235 4.89 -9.27 18.04
N ILE A 236 3.60 -8.98 18.24
CA ILE A 236 2.79 -9.58 19.30
C ILE A 236 1.81 -10.56 18.65
N ILE A 237 1.71 -11.76 19.20
CA ILE A 237 0.83 -12.83 18.73
C ILE A 237 0.19 -13.49 19.94
N LEU A 238 -1.09 -13.84 19.87
CA LEU A 238 -1.76 -14.59 20.94
C LEU A 238 -1.72 -16.09 20.61
N ASP A 239 -1.20 -16.91 21.50
CA ASP A 239 -1.36 -18.36 21.41
C ASP A 239 -2.67 -18.74 22.11
N ALA A 240 -3.65 -19.23 21.35
CA ALA A 240 -4.99 -19.53 21.86
C ALA A 240 -4.98 -20.76 22.77
N VAL A 241 -5.51 -20.60 23.97
CA VAL A 241 -5.81 -21.69 24.91
C VAL A 241 -7.26 -22.11 24.77
N SER A 242 -8.20 -21.19 24.58
CA SER A 242 -9.61 -21.52 24.34
C SER A 242 -10.27 -20.48 23.43
N ILE A 243 -11.37 -20.88 22.79
CA ILE A 243 -12.15 -20.00 21.92
C ILE A 243 -13.64 -20.20 22.15
N GLU A 244 -14.34 -19.09 22.35
CA GLU A 244 -15.79 -19.03 22.51
C GLU A 244 -16.38 -18.25 21.35
N MET A 245 -17.34 -18.82 20.62
CA MET A 245 -18.09 -18.06 19.63
C MET A 245 -19.26 -17.34 20.31
N GLN A 246 -19.33 -16.02 20.17
CA GLN A 246 -20.47 -15.23 20.63
C GLN A 246 -21.68 -15.34 19.71
N ASP A 247 -21.48 -15.73 18.45
CA ASP A 247 -22.56 -16.07 17.52
C ASP A 247 -23.17 -17.44 17.90
N LYS A 248 -23.70 -17.54 19.12
CA LYS A 248 -24.63 -18.62 19.45
C LYS A 248 -25.79 -18.48 18.48
N GLU A 249 -26.00 -19.49 17.64
CA GLU A 249 -27.25 -19.64 16.91
C GLU A 249 -28.40 -19.45 17.92
N PHE A 250 -29.53 -18.85 17.50
CA PHE A 250 -30.72 -18.60 18.34
C PHE A 250 -31.23 -19.81 19.16
N LYS A 251 -30.68 -21.00 18.95
CA LYS A 251 -30.97 -22.24 19.66
C LYS A 251 -30.37 -22.34 21.08
N GLU A 252 -29.45 -21.46 21.48
CA GLU A 252 -28.79 -21.54 22.81
C GLU A 252 -28.96 -20.28 23.68
N ILE A 253 -30.06 -19.54 23.56
CA ILE A 253 -30.48 -18.66 24.65
C ILE A 253 -31.06 -19.57 25.73
N GLU A 254 -30.29 -19.82 26.80
CA GLU A 254 -30.80 -20.50 27.99
C GLU A 254 -31.80 -19.58 28.68
N ILE A 255 -33.09 -19.78 28.40
CA ILE A 255 -34.17 -19.04 29.05
C ILE A 255 -34.32 -19.60 30.46
N THR A 256 -34.10 -18.76 31.46
CA THR A 256 -34.36 -19.15 32.85
C THR A 256 -35.87 -19.38 33.06
N PRO A 257 -36.28 -20.24 34.00
CA PRO A 257 -37.71 -20.47 34.28
C PRO A 257 -38.47 -19.17 34.62
N GLU A 258 -37.80 -18.21 35.25
CA GLU A 258 -38.37 -16.90 35.59
C GLU A 258 -38.64 -16.04 34.33
N GLU A 259 -37.69 -16.00 33.39
CA GLU A 259 -37.85 -15.30 32.10
C GLU A 259 -38.94 -15.94 31.24
N GLU A 260 -39.08 -17.27 31.27
CA GLU A 260 -40.15 -17.99 30.56
C GLU A 260 -41.54 -17.52 31.06
N GLU A 261 -41.73 -17.43 32.38
CA GLU A 261 -42.97 -16.92 32.97
C GLU A 261 -43.25 -15.47 32.55
N GLU A 262 -42.23 -14.61 32.51
CA GLU A 262 -42.37 -13.22 32.07
C GLU A 262 -42.77 -13.12 30.59
N ILE A 263 -42.14 -13.91 29.71
CA ILE A 263 -42.47 -13.98 28.28
C ILE A 263 -43.93 -14.44 28.09
N ILE A 264 -44.35 -15.49 28.80
CA ILE A 264 -45.72 -16.00 28.74
C ILE A 264 -46.71 -14.94 29.26
N LYS A 265 -46.37 -14.21 30.32
CA LYS A 265 -47.20 -13.13 30.86
C LYS A 265 -47.33 -11.97 29.87
N LEU A 266 -46.24 -11.58 29.21
CA LEU A 266 -46.22 -10.50 28.22
C LEU A 266 -46.97 -10.88 26.95
N SER A 267 -46.84 -12.12 26.47
CA SER A 267 -47.55 -12.61 25.28
C SER A 267 -49.08 -12.61 25.41
N LYS A 268 -49.59 -12.68 26.65
CA LYS A 268 -51.03 -12.63 26.96
C LYS A 268 -51.58 -11.19 27.03
N ASP A 269 -50.75 -10.17 26.97
CA ASP A 269 -51.19 -8.78 27.02
C ASP A 269 -51.84 -8.37 25.68
N PRO A 270 -53.11 -7.92 25.66
CA PRO A 270 -53.80 -7.50 24.43
C PRO A 270 -53.14 -6.28 23.74
N LYS A 271 -52.29 -5.51 24.44
CA LYS A 271 -51.57 -4.35 23.89
C LYS A 271 -50.09 -4.63 23.58
N ILE A 272 -49.68 -5.90 23.51
CA ILE A 272 -48.27 -6.28 23.29
C ILE A 272 -47.70 -5.67 22.00
N TYR A 273 -48.50 -5.62 20.94
CA TYR A 273 -48.08 -5.07 19.64
C TYR A 273 -47.70 -3.59 19.74
N GLU A 274 -48.56 -2.76 20.36
CA GLU A 274 -48.27 -1.35 20.59
C GLU A 274 -47.05 -1.15 21.50
N LYS A 275 -46.86 -2.03 22.50
CA LYS A 275 -45.70 -1.98 23.40
C LYS A 275 -44.39 -2.24 22.65
N VAL A 276 -44.38 -3.18 21.70
CA VAL A 276 -43.19 -3.46 20.87
C VAL A 276 -42.91 -2.31 19.91
N VAL A 277 -43.92 -1.73 19.27
CA VAL A 277 -43.72 -0.57 18.37
C VAL A 277 -43.15 0.62 19.13
N ARG A 278 -43.68 0.91 20.34
CA ARG A 278 -43.20 2.01 21.17
C ARG A 278 -41.82 1.78 21.78
N SER A 279 -41.38 0.53 21.92
CA SER A 279 -40.03 0.23 22.43
C SER A 279 -38.94 0.43 21.37
N ILE A 280 -39.30 0.54 20.08
CA ILE A 280 -38.35 0.85 19.01
C ILE A 280 -38.07 2.36 18.97
N ALA A 281 -36.81 2.71 19.22
CA ALA A 281 -36.30 4.08 19.24
C ALA A 281 -37.18 5.05 20.06
N PRO A 282 -37.30 4.83 21.39
CA PRO A 282 -38.19 5.63 22.25
C PRO A 282 -37.79 7.11 22.32
N SER A 283 -36.55 7.44 21.96
CA SER A 283 -36.05 8.82 21.87
C SER A 283 -36.62 9.62 20.70
N ILE A 284 -37.27 8.96 19.73
CA ILE A 284 -37.88 9.60 18.56
C ILE A 284 -39.40 9.68 18.78
N TYR A 285 -39.92 10.89 18.83
CA TYR A 285 -41.36 11.14 18.94
C TYR A 285 -42.08 10.86 17.62
N GLY A 286 -43.21 10.14 17.67
CA GLY A 286 -44.03 9.79 16.51
C GLY A 286 -43.46 8.66 15.65
N TYR A 287 -43.81 8.67 14.35
CA TYR A 287 -43.42 7.66 13.36
C TYR A 287 -43.86 6.22 13.68
N GLU A 288 -45.05 6.06 14.28
CA GLU A 288 -45.56 4.74 14.69
C GLU A 288 -45.58 3.74 13.53
N ASP A 289 -46.07 4.14 12.35
CA ASP A 289 -46.11 3.27 11.16
C ASP A 289 -44.72 2.82 10.69
N VAL A 290 -43.71 3.71 10.80
CA VAL A 290 -42.33 3.40 10.41
C VAL A 290 -41.68 2.48 11.44
N LYS A 291 -41.91 2.73 12.73
CA LYS A 291 -41.43 1.87 13.82
C LYS A 291 -42.05 0.48 13.73
N GLU A 292 -43.34 0.41 13.40
CA GLU A 292 -44.05 -0.84 13.16
C GLU A 292 -43.44 -1.63 11.99
N ALA A 293 -43.21 -0.97 10.85
CA ALA A 293 -42.56 -1.62 9.71
C ALA A 293 -41.16 -2.16 10.04
N LEU A 294 -40.39 -1.44 10.86
CA LEU A 294 -39.08 -1.88 11.34
C LEU A 294 -39.17 -3.03 12.36
N ALA A 295 -40.20 -3.03 13.22
CA ALA A 295 -40.48 -4.14 14.15
C ALA A 295 -40.75 -5.44 13.39
N LEU A 296 -41.61 -5.35 12.37
CA LEU A 296 -41.94 -6.47 11.50
C LEU A 296 -40.72 -6.94 10.70
N GLN A 297 -39.84 -6.02 10.29
CA GLN A 297 -38.59 -6.37 9.61
C GLN A 297 -37.64 -7.18 10.52
N LEU A 298 -37.56 -6.85 11.81
CA LEU A 298 -36.74 -7.59 12.78
C LEU A 298 -37.22 -9.03 12.98
N MET A 299 -38.54 -9.24 13.01
CA MET A 299 -39.13 -10.58 13.18
C MET A 299 -39.16 -11.37 11.87
N SER A 300 -39.23 -10.69 10.72
CA SER A 300 -39.26 -11.26 9.37
C SER A 300 -40.36 -12.32 9.17
N GLY A 301 -40.38 -12.98 8.02
CA GLY A 301 -41.29 -14.08 7.69
C GLY A 301 -40.57 -15.41 7.50
N VAL A 302 -41.33 -16.50 7.43
CA VAL A 302 -40.79 -17.84 7.20
C VAL A 302 -40.69 -18.12 5.68
N PRO A 303 -39.51 -18.50 5.15
CA PRO A 303 -39.38 -18.87 3.75
C PRO A 303 -40.16 -20.16 3.45
N LYS A 304 -40.85 -20.21 2.30
CA LYS A 304 -41.64 -21.38 1.89
C LYS A 304 -41.09 -21.97 0.60
N ASN A 305 -40.87 -23.29 0.60
CA ASN A 305 -40.53 -24.02 -0.62
C ASN A 305 -41.81 -24.59 -1.23
N LEU A 306 -42.05 -24.28 -2.50
CA LEU A 306 -43.17 -24.82 -3.25
C LEU A 306 -42.83 -26.22 -3.78
N PRO A 307 -43.84 -27.06 -4.06
CA PRO A 307 -43.64 -28.39 -4.65
C PRO A 307 -42.87 -28.38 -5.97
N ASP A 308 -42.94 -27.28 -6.71
CA ASP A 308 -42.27 -27.08 -8.01
C ASP A 308 -40.78 -26.68 -7.88
N GLY A 309 -40.23 -26.67 -6.66
CA GLY A 309 -38.84 -26.28 -6.38
C GLY A 309 -38.59 -24.78 -6.28
N ALA A 310 -39.60 -23.94 -6.54
CA ALA A 310 -39.51 -22.49 -6.35
C ALA A 310 -39.56 -22.11 -4.85
N ARG A 311 -38.71 -21.16 -4.43
CA ARG A 311 -38.66 -20.65 -3.06
C ARG A 311 -39.31 -19.28 -2.97
N ILE A 312 -40.29 -19.13 -2.07
CA ILE A 312 -40.86 -17.85 -1.67
C ILE A 312 -40.04 -17.29 -0.51
N ARG A 313 -39.57 -16.04 -0.65
CA ARG A 313 -38.77 -15.37 0.37
C ARG A 313 -39.59 -15.13 1.63
N GLY A 314 -38.98 -15.31 2.80
CA GLY A 314 -39.52 -14.87 4.09
C GLY A 314 -39.17 -13.44 4.42
N ASP A 315 -38.13 -12.89 3.79
CA ASP A 315 -37.52 -11.64 4.22
C ASP A 315 -38.26 -10.38 3.73
N VAL A 316 -38.33 -9.39 4.62
CA VAL A 316 -38.92 -8.07 4.38
C VAL A 316 -37.80 -7.05 4.16
N HIS A 317 -37.83 -6.35 3.01
CA HIS A 317 -36.92 -5.25 2.71
C HIS A 317 -37.68 -3.92 2.82
N VAL A 318 -37.20 -3.03 3.69
CA VAL A 318 -37.79 -1.70 3.93
C VAL A 318 -36.87 -0.63 3.36
N LEU A 319 -37.43 0.33 2.62
CA LEU A 319 -36.74 1.53 2.13
C LEU A 319 -37.36 2.78 2.78
N LEU A 320 -36.55 3.53 3.52
CA LEU A 320 -36.99 4.79 4.14
C LEU A 320 -36.58 6.00 3.26
N VAL A 321 -37.55 6.62 2.60
CA VAL A 321 -37.37 7.84 1.79
C VAL A 321 -38.04 9.02 2.50
N GLY A 322 -37.42 10.20 2.44
CA GLY A 322 -37.99 11.42 3.02
C GLY A 322 -36.99 12.57 3.04
N ASP A 323 -37.33 13.68 3.67
CA ASP A 323 -36.48 14.87 3.71
C ASP A 323 -35.18 14.66 4.51
N PRO A 324 -34.15 15.51 4.33
CA PRO A 324 -33.00 15.55 5.22
C PRO A 324 -33.41 15.97 6.64
N GLY A 325 -32.78 15.40 7.67
CA GLY A 325 -32.98 15.84 9.07
C GLY A 325 -34.14 15.21 9.84
N ILE A 326 -34.99 14.38 9.22
CA ILE A 326 -36.14 13.73 9.87
C ILE A 326 -35.79 12.45 10.68
N ALA A 327 -34.60 12.39 11.27
CA ALA A 327 -34.13 11.28 12.13
C ALA A 327 -34.03 9.85 11.51
N LYS A 328 -34.25 9.65 10.20
CA LYS A 328 -34.10 8.35 9.50
C LYS A 328 -32.81 7.59 9.86
N SER A 329 -31.67 8.28 9.85
CA SER A 329 -30.38 7.66 10.19
C SER A 329 -30.30 7.23 11.66
N GLN A 330 -30.99 7.92 12.58
CA GLN A 330 -31.03 7.51 13.98
C GLN A 330 -31.92 6.29 14.19
N LEU A 331 -33.06 6.19 13.48
CA LEU A 331 -33.89 4.98 13.47
C LEU A 331 -33.08 3.76 13.03
N LEU A 332 -32.36 3.86 11.91
CA LEU A 332 -31.54 2.77 11.38
C LEU A 332 -30.41 2.35 12.34
N ARG A 333 -29.73 3.31 12.99
CA ARG A 333 -28.71 2.99 13.99
C ARG A 333 -29.28 2.26 15.20
N TYR A 334 -30.51 2.59 15.62
CA TYR A 334 -31.16 1.91 16.73
C TYR A 334 -31.50 0.45 16.36
N ILE A 335 -32.05 0.23 15.16
CA ILE A 335 -32.34 -1.11 14.65
C ILE A 335 -31.08 -1.96 14.52
N VAL A 336 -29.97 -1.38 14.08
CA VAL A 336 -28.68 -2.09 14.00
C VAL A 336 -28.21 -2.58 15.37
N LYS A 337 -28.45 -1.82 16.45
CA LYS A 337 -28.13 -2.27 17.81
C LYS A 337 -29.05 -3.37 18.34
N LEU A 338 -30.30 -3.39 17.89
CA LEU A 338 -31.26 -4.44 18.26
C LEU A 338 -31.05 -5.73 17.47
N ALA A 339 -30.60 -5.63 16.21
CA ALA A 339 -30.41 -6.76 15.33
C ALA A 339 -29.09 -7.49 15.63
N PRO A 340 -29.08 -8.80 15.90
CA PRO A 340 -27.86 -9.54 16.27
C PRO A 340 -26.73 -9.48 15.24
N ARG A 341 -27.08 -9.31 13.95
CA ARG A 341 -26.14 -9.21 12.82
C ARG A 341 -26.33 -7.91 12.03
N GLY A 342 -26.85 -6.87 12.67
CA GLY A 342 -27.07 -5.57 12.04
C GLY A 342 -25.74 -4.93 11.65
N ILE A 343 -25.61 -4.49 10.39
CA ILE A 343 -24.45 -3.71 9.94
C ILE A 343 -24.93 -2.36 9.43
N TYR A 344 -24.46 -1.28 10.05
CA TYR A 344 -24.70 0.08 9.57
C TYR A 344 -23.58 0.51 8.62
N THR A 345 -23.88 0.67 7.33
CA THR A 345 -22.94 1.22 6.35
C THR A 345 -23.46 2.52 5.76
N SER A 346 -22.53 3.42 5.41
CA SER A 346 -22.84 4.67 4.70
C SER A 346 -22.44 4.51 3.25
N GLY A 347 -23.34 4.81 2.31
CA GLY A 347 -23.13 4.62 0.87
C GLY A 347 -21.96 5.38 0.24
N ARG A 348 -21.26 6.26 0.99
CA ARG A 348 -20.01 6.88 0.54
C ARG A 348 -18.85 5.90 0.40
N SER A 349 -18.86 4.75 1.09
CA SER A 349 -17.78 3.75 1.02
C SER A 349 -18.08 2.61 0.03
N SER A 350 -19.34 2.31 -0.24
CA SER A 350 -19.77 1.19 -1.11
C SER A 350 -19.65 1.51 -2.60
N SER A 351 -19.75 2.78 -3.00
CA SER A 351 -19.81 3.19 -4.41
C SER A 351 -18.43 3.34 -5.09
N ALA A 352 -17.33 3.15 -4.38
CA ALA A 352 -15.98 3.33 -4.92
C ALA A 352 -15.44 2.08 -5.64
N ALA A 353 -15.97 0.89 -5.33
CA ALA A 353 -15.61 -0.34 -6.02
C ALA A 353 -16.21 -0.32 -7.45
N GLY A 354 -15.37 -0.03 -8.45
CA GLY A 354 -15.74 -0.05 -9.88
C GLY A 354 -15.54 1.27 -10.65
N LEU A 355 -15.20 2.37 -9.98
CA LEU A 355 -14.88 3.65 -10.63
C LEU A 355 -13.37 3.72 -10.89
N CYS A 356 -12.96 3.75 -12.16
CA CYS A 356 -11.54 3.75 -12.51
C CYS A 356 -11.26 4.61 -13.75
N VAL A 357 -9.98 4.97 -13.89
CA VAL A 357 -9.41 5.64 -15.05
C VAL A 357 -8.28 4.77 -15.63
N SER A 358 -7.99 4.94 -16.92
CA SER A 358 -6.92 4.19 -17.60
C SER A 358 -5.53 4.49 -17.02
N PRO A 359 -4.60 3.51 -16.97
CA PRO A 359 -3.29 3.66 -16.31
C PRO A 359 -2.38 4.74 -16.91
N ASP A 360 -2.60 5.10 -18.17
CA ASP A 360 -1.92 6.20 -18.84
C ASP A 360 -2.45 7.58 -18.41
N THR A 361 -3.53 7.68 -17.64
CA THR A 361 -4.07 8.98 -17.21
C THR A 361 -3.08 9.68 -16.28
N ARG A 362 -2.81 10.98 -16.54
CA ARG A 362 -1.99 11.81 -15.64
C ARG A 362 -2.82 12.33 -14.48
N ILE A 363 -2.31 12.17 -13.27
CA ILE A 363 -2.86 12.75 -12.05
C ILE A 363 -1.89 13.78 -11.49
N ARG A 364 -2.41 14.67 -10.64
CA ARG A 364 -1.62 15.66 -9.92
C ARG A 364 -1.71 15.39 -8.41
N THR A 365 -0.55 15.27 -7.78
CA THR A 365 -0.38 15.15 -6.33
C THR A 365 0.42 16.35 -5.80
N SER A 366 0.58 16.41 -4.48
CA SER A 366 1.47 17.37 -3.80
C SER A 366 2.95 17.23 -4.22
N GLU A 367 3.34 16.05 -4.72
CA GLU A 367 4.70 15.78 -5.22
C GLU A 367 4.84 16.12 -6.73
N GLY A 368 3.72 16.30 -7.44
CA GLY A 368 3.68 16.69 -8.83
C GLY A 368 2.77 15.83 -9.72
N PHE A 369 3.01 15.85 -11.03
CA PHE A 369 2.33 15.03 -12.02
C PHE A 369 2.92 13.62 -12.07
N PHE A 370 2.03 12.63 -12.13
CA PHE A 370 2.38 11.22 -12.29
C PHE A 370 1.40 10.54 -13.25
N ARG A 371 1.84 9.49 -13.96
CA ARG A 371 0.90 8.56 -14.60
C ARG A 371 0.29 7.71 -13.50
N ILE A 372 -1.04 7.56 -13.48
CA ILE A 372 -1.74 6.89 -12.39
C ILE A 372 -1.33 5.43 -12.26
N GLY A 373 -1.04 4.73 -13.36
CA GLY A 373 -0.58 3.35 -13.33
C GLY A 373 0.72 3.17 -12.54
N GLU A 374 1.75 3.94 -12.90
CA GLU A 374 3.04 3.96 -12.18
C GLU A 374 2.87 4.38 -10.72
N PHE A 375 2.04 5.41 -10.48
CA PHE A 375 1.78 5.93 -9.13
C PHE A 375 1.12 4.90 -8.21
N VAL A 376 0.14 4.16 -8.74
CA VAL A 376 -0.59 3.10 -8.02
C VAL A 376 0.30 1.90 -7.78
N GLU A 377 0.98 1.38 -8.82
CA GLU A 377 1.84 0.19 -8.69
C GLU A 377 2.99 0.40 -7.70
N ALA A 378 3.62 1.58 -7.70
CA ALA A 378 4.67 1.92 -6.73
C ALA A 378 4.19 1.92 -5.27
N ARG A 379 2.88 2.09 -5.03
CA ARG A 379 2.26 2.18 -3.70
C ARG A 379 1.38 0.97 -3.35
N MET A 380 1.37 -0.07 -4.19
CA MET A 380 0.70 -1.34 -3.95
C MET A 380 1.57 -2.27 -3.08
N GLN A 381 1.79 -1.87 -1.83
CA GLN A 381 2.56 -2.64 -0.86
C GLN A 381 1.60 -3.50 -0.02
N ASN A 382 1.67 -4.83 -0.18
CA ASN A 382 0.76 -5.80 0.46
C ASN A 382 -0.74 -5.55 0.16
N PRO A 383 -1.16 -5.58 -1.12
CA PRO A 383 -2.53 -5.28 -1.49
C PRO A 383 -3.52 -6.30 -0.92
N VAL A 384 -4.61 -5.81 -0.35
CA VAL A 384 -5.75 -6.63 0.05
C VAL A 384 -6.67 -6.76 -1.14
N GLN A 385 -6.96 -8.00 -1.54
CA GLN A 385 -8.00 -8.26 -2.52
C GLN A 385 -9.36 -8.12 -1.85
N ILE A 386 -10.16 -7.17 -2.33
CA ILE A 386 -11.50 -6.90 -1.78
C ILE A 386 -12.53 -7.78 -2.50
N GLU A 387 -12.40 -7.90 -3.82
CA GLU A 387 -13.24 -8.72 -4.70
C GLU A 387 -12.38 -9.33 -5.81
N ASP A 388 -12.92 -10.27 -6.58
CA ASP A 388 -12.19 -10.82 -7.73
C ASP A 388 -11.81 -9.71 -8.71
N GLY A 389 -10.52 -9.58 -9.03
CA GLY A 389 -10.02 -8.51 -9.88
C GLY A 389 -9.92 -7.11 -9.24
N ILE A 390 -10.22 -6.93 -7.94
CA ILE A 390 -10.14 -5.62 -7.26
C ILE A 390 -9.18 -5.71 -6.06
N TRP A 391 -8.10 -4.95 -6.14
CA TRP A 391 -7.08 -4.83 -5.09
C TRP A 391 -7.04 -3.42 -4.54
N LYS A 392 -6.84 -3.32 -3.22
CA LYS A 392 -6.74 -2.07 -2.49
C LYS A 392 -5.49 -2.07 -1.62
N SER A 393 -4.79 -0.94 -1.59
CA SER A 393 -3.75 -0.67 -0.60
C SER A 393 -4.01 0.69 0.05
N ASP A 394 -4.09 0.75 1.37
CA ASP A 394 -4.26 2.00 2.10
C ASP A 394 -2.97 2.83 1.99
N CYS A 395 -3.09 4.14 1.75
CA CYS A 395 -1.95 5.01 1.49
C CYS A 395 -2.27 6.45 1.92
N ASN A 396 -1.65 6.90 3.01
CA ASN A 396 -1.82 8.25 3.57
C ASN A 396 -0.59 9.15 3.39
N SER A 397 0.41 8.74 2.61
CA SER A 397 1.70 9.43 2.52
C SER A 397 1.71 10.65 1.60
N VAL A 398 0.73 10.77 0.70
CA VAL A 398 0.71 11.79 -0.35
C VAL A 398 -0.66 12.47 -0.38
N SER A 399 -0.69 13.77 -0.68
CA SER A 399 -1.94 14.48 -0.93
C SER A 399 -2.24 14.54 -2.43
N ILE A 400 -3.51 14.41 -2.80
CA ILE A 400 -3.99 14.56 -4.18
C ILE A 400 -4.74 15.88 -4.36
N SER A 401 -4.57 16.51 -5.52
CA SER A 401 -5.37 17.69 -5.87
C SER A 401 -6.81 17.28 -6.19
N THR A 402 -7.77 17.85 -5.49
CA THR A 402 -9.21 17.68 -5.70
C THR A 402 -9.89 19.04 -5.80
N VAL A 403 -11.12 19.06 -6.31
CA VAL A 403 -11.97 20.25 -6.32
C VAL A 403 -12.84 20.28 -5.06
N ASN A 404 -12.91 21.41 -4.35
CA ASN A 404 -13.79 21.61 -3.20
C ASN A 404 -15.20 22.08 -3.63
N SER A 405 -16.10 22.30 -2.66
CA SER A 405 -17.45 22.80 -2.91
C SER A 405 -17.48 24.18 -3.57
N ASP A 406 -16.42 24.97 -3.40
CA ASP A 406 -16.29 26.33 -3.94
C ASP A 406 -15.60 26.35 -5.31
N HIS A 407 -15.45 25.17 -5.94
CA HIS A 407 -14.80 24.97 -7.24
C HIS A 407 -13.30 25.34 -7.29
N ALA A 408 -12.66 25.50 -6.13
CA ALA A 408 -11.22 25.70 -6.00
C ALA A 408 -10.48 24.36 -5.95
N ILE A 409 -9.27 24.33 -6.50
CA ILE A 409 -8.37 23.20 -6.33
C ILE A 409 -7.80 23.25 -4.90
N THR A 410 -7.98 22.16 -4.17
CA THR A 410 -7.46 21.95 -2.82
C THR A 410 -6.75 20.61 -2.75
N GLU A 411 -5.76 20.49 -1.87
CA GLU A 411 -5.11 19.21 -1.60
C GLU A 411 -5.85 18.45 -0.49
N LYS A 412 -6.02 17.14 -0.67
CA LYS A 412 -6.53 16.24 0.37
C LYS A 412 -5.62 15.03 0.51
N PRO A 413 -5.44 14.49 1.74
CA PRO A 413 -4.68 13.27 1.92
C PRO A 413 -5.31 12.14 1.10
N LEU A 414 -4.47 11.42 0.36
CA LEU A 414 -4.85 10.16 -0.26
C LEU A 414 -5.27 9.19 0.86
N ALA A 415 -6.32 8.41 0.62
CA ALA A 415 -6.78 7.41 1.60
C ALA A 415 -6.32 6.01 1.20
N ALA A 416 -6.44 5.69 -0.09
CA ALA A 416 -6.07 4.39 -0.64
C ALA A 416 -5.82 4.49 -2.15
N VAL A 417 -5.03 3.55 -2.65
CA VAL A 417 -4.87 3.28 -4.07
C VAL A 417 -5.60 1.99 -4.44
N TRP A 418 -6.18 1.97 -5.64
CA TRP A 418 -6.98 0.85 -6.12
C TRP A 418 -6.43 0.34 -7.45
N ARG A 419 -6.34 -0.97 -7.60
CA ARG A 419 -6.05 -1.64 -8.86
C ARG A 419 -7.26 -2.50 -9.21
N ILE A 420 -7.84 -2.23 -10.37
CA ILE A 420 -9.07 -2.85 -10.83
C ILE A 420 -8.77 -3.53 -12.16
N ARG A 421 -9.12 -4.82 -12.30
CA ARG A 421 -9.08 -5.54 -13.58
C ARG A 421 -9.99 -4.80 -14.56
N ALA A 422 -9.43 -4.41 -15.70
CA ALA A 422 -10.18 -3.66 -16.70
C ALA A 422 -11.40 -4.46 -17.17
N PRO A 423 -12.59 -3.85 -17.24
CA PRO A 423 -13.78 -4.48 -17.82
C PRO A 423 -13.63 -4.61 -19.35
N ASP A 424 -14.50 -5.42 -19.96
CA ASP A 424 -14.50 -5.67 -21.41
C ASP A 424 -14.67 -4.38 -22.25
N THR A 425 -15.35 -3.38 -21.68
CA THR A 425 -15.61 -2.10 -22.35
C THR A 425 -15.18 -0.91 -21.50
N MET A 426 -14.38 -0.02 -22.09
CA MET A 426 -13.97 1.25 -21.51
C MET A 426 -14.49 2.42 -22.36
N MET A 427 -14.83 3.53 -21.71
CA MET A 427 -15.31 4.74 -22.38
C MET A 427 -14.16 5.71 -22.58
N ARG A 428 -13.92 6.14 -23.82
CA ARG A 428 -12.98 7.22 -24.13
C ARG A 428 -13.73 8.50 -24.47
N ILE A 429 -13.50 9.54 -23.69
CA ILE A 429 -14.18 10.83 -23.83
C ILE A 429 -13.18 11.85 -24.34
N GLU A 430 -13.54 12.57 -25.40
CA GLU A 430 -12.73 13.64 -25.99
C GLU A 430 -13.48 14.97 -25.98
N THR A 431 -12.82 16.03 -25.54
CA THR A 431 -13.32 17.40 -25.60
C THR A 431 -12.93 18.06 -26.93
N ALA A 432 -13.61 19.12 -27.37
CA ALA A 432 -13.20 19.87 -28.57
C ALA A 432 -11.96 20.73 -28.34
N SER A 433 -11.61 20.99 -27.08
CA SER A 433 -10.29 21.50 -26.72
C SER A 433 -9.20 20.45 -26.98
N GLY A 434 -9.57 19.21 -27.30
CA GLY A 434 -8.67 18.12 -27.65
C GLY A 434 -8.12 17.37 -26.44
N ARG A 435 -8.72 17.55 -25.26
CA ARG A 435 -8.41 16.74 -24.07
C ARG A 435 -9.11 15.42 -24.18
N SER A 436 -8.47 14.35 -23.72
CA SER A 436 -9.12 13.04 -23.66
C SER A 436 -8.88 12.34 -22.34
N ILE A 437 -9.85 11.54 -21.92
CA ILE A 437 -9.75 10.67 -20.74
C ILE A 437 -10.44 9.35 -21.04
N THR A 438 -9.86 8.25 -20.56
CA THR A 438 -10.42 6.91 -20.71
C THR A 438 -10.81 6.38 -19.33
N VAL A 439 -12.07 6.00 -19.15
CA VAL A 439 -12.68 5.67 -17.84
C VAL A 439 -13.63 4.48 -17.94
N THR A 440 -13.96 3.84 -16.81
CA THR A 440 -15.03 2.82 -16.78
C THR A 440 -16.41 3.48 -17.00
N PRO A 441 -17.40 2.77 -17.56
CA PRO A 441 -18.74 3.32 -17.86
C PRO A 441 -19.50 3.91 -16.66
N GLY A 442 -19.17 3.45 -15.44
CA GLY A 442 -19.76 3.94 -14.20
C GLY A 442 -19.11 5.21 -13.65
N THR A 443 -17.90 5.59 -14.11
CA THR A 443 -17.13 6.71 -13.55
C THR A 443 -17.86 8.04 -13.75
N PRO A 444 -18.27 8.73 -12.66
CA PRO A 444 -18.89 10.03 -12.76
C PRO A 444 -17.85 11.09 -13.12
N LEU A 445 -18.20 11.98 -14.05
CA LEU A 445 -17.39 13.12 -14.45
C LEU A 445 -18.09 14.43 -14.13
N PRO A 446 -17.34 15.48 -13.80
CA PRO A 446 -17.91 16.76 -13.41
C PRO A 446 -18.42 17.50 -14.65
N VAL A 447 -19.71 17.81 -14.67
CA VAL A 447 -20.39 18.55 -15.73
C VAL A 447 -20.88 19.88 -15.19
N MET A 448 -20.63 20.94 -15.95
CA MET A 448 -21.05 22.30 -15.62
C MET A 448 -22.47 22.55 -16.10
N ALA A 449 -23.42 22.74 -15.19
CA ALA A 449 -24.81 23.10 -15.47
C ALA A 449 -25.26 24.22 -14.52
N ASP A 450 -25.85 25.30 -15.04
CA ASP A 450 -26.41 26.42 -14.25
C ASP A 450 -25.50 26.97 -13.15
N HIS A 451 -24.21 27.16 -13.48
CA HIS A 451 -23.18 27.65 -12.55
C HIS A 451 -22.87 26.71 -11.36
N CYS A 452 -23.32 25.45 -11.40
CA CYS A 452 -22.96 24.41 -10.44
C CYS A 452 -22.30 23.19 -11.12
N ILE A 453 -21.38 22.53 -10.41
CA ILE A 453 -20.80 21.26 -10.88
C ILE A 453 -21.72 20.11 -10.48
N GLY A 454 -22.37 19.52 -11.47
CA GLY A 454 -23.04 18.23 -11.36
C GLY A 454 -22.11 17.07 -11.69
N TRP A 455 -22.53 15.84 -11.38
CA TRP A 455 -21.78 14.62 -11.71
C TRP A 455 -22.64 13.72 -12.59
N ILE A 456 -22.16 13.42 -13.80
CA ILE A 456 -22.85 12.55 -14.77
C ILE A 456 -21.96 11.33 -15.03
N ARG A 457 -22.54 10.13 -15.08
CA ARG A 457 -21.78 8.91 -15.40
C ARG A 457 -21.23 9.00 -16.81
N SER A 458 -20.04 8.45 -17.03
CA SER A 458 -19.37 8.47 -18.34
C SER A 458 -20.23 7.83 -19.45
N ALA A 459 -21.03 6.81 -19.14
CA ALA A 459 -21.97 6.19 -20.08
C ALA A 459 -23.16 7.07 -20.47
N ASP A 460 -23.55 8.02 -19.61
CA ASP A 460 -24.73 8.87 -19.80
C ASP A 460 -24.37 10.24 -20.41
N LEU A 461 -23.08 10.49 -20.67
CA LEU A 461 -22.62 11.76 -21.26
C LEU A 461 -23.04 11.90 -22.72
N THR A 462 -23.48 13.10 -23.05
CA THR A 462 -23.87 13.49 -24.41
C THR A 462 -22.95 14.58 -24.95
N ASN A 463 -22.98 14.80 -26.27
CA ASN A 463 -22.18 15.82 -26.95
C ASN A 463 -22.56 17.26 -26.55
N ARG A 464 -23.64 17.44 -25.77
CA ARG A 464 -24.10 18.73 -25.28
C ARG A 464 -23.52 19.08 -23.91
N ASP A 465 -23.01 18.08 -23.19
CA ASP A 465 -22.50 18.26 -21.84
C ASP A 465 -21.14 18.95 -21.84
N ARG A 466 -20.94 19.87 -20.88
CA ARG A 466 -19.71 20.65 -20.73
C ARG A 466 -18.95 20.15 -19.52
N LEU A 467 -17.84 19.44 -19.76
CA LEU A 467 -16.99 18.96 -18.68
C LEU A 467 -16.30 20.14 -17.96
N ALA A 468 -16.39 20.16 -16.64
CA ALA A 468 -15.67 21.12 -15.83
C ALA A 468 -14.19 20.76 -15.83
N THR A 469 -13.32 21.74 -16.10
CA THR A 469 -11.88 21.54 -16.12
C THR A 469 -11.17 22.72 -15.45
N PRO A 470 -9.99 22.49 -14.85
CA PRO A 470 -9.28 23.56 -14.17
C PRO A 470 -8.78 24.62 -15.17
N ARG A 471 -8.87 25.88 -14.75
CA ARG A 471 -8.34 27.04 -15.49
C ARG A 471 -6.88 27.32 -15.19
N LEU A 472 -6.48 27.08 -13.94
CA LEU A 472 -5.11 27.25 -13.45
C LEU A 472 -4.68 25.99 -12.72
N LEU A 473 -3.47 25.51 -13.01
CA LEU A 473 -2.85 24.43 -12.26
C LEU A 473 -1.82 25.03 -11.28
N PRO A 474 -1.82 24.66 -9.98
CA PRO A 474 -0.86 25.22 -9.04
C PRO A 474 0.60 24.94 -9.42
N GLU A 475 1.54 25.71 -8.87
CA GLU A 475 2.97 25.50 -9.13
C GLU A 475 3.51 24.30 -8.33
N ASN A 476 4.58 23.67 -8.83
CA ASN A 476 5.34 22.64 -8.13
C ASN A 476 6.75 23.17 -7.88
N GLY A 477 7.37 22.82 -6.75
CA GLY A 477 8.61 23.48 -6.29
C GLY A 477 9.89 22.65 -6.40
N LYS A 478 9.84 21.35 -6.68
CA LYS A 478 11.03 20.49 -6.60
C LYS A 478 11.86 20.56 -7.90
N ILE A 479 13.07 21.10 -7.80
CA ILE A 479 14.05 21.10 -8.89
C ILE A 479 15.04 19.95 -8.64
N PRO A 480 15.10 18.93 -9.52
CA PRO A 480 16.10 17.87 -9.42
C PRO A 480 17.50 18.43 -9.68
N TYR A 481 18.53 17.73 -9.21
CA TYR A 481 19.89 18.03 -9.64
C TYR A 481 20.07 17.58 -11.09
N THR A 482 20.82 18.34 -11.89
CA THR A 482 20.95 18.03 -13.33
C THR A 482 21.55 16.65 -13.55
N ILE A 483 22.42 16.20 -12.64
CA ILE A 483 23.06 14.88 -12.71
C ILE A 483 22.11 13.73 -12.34
N GLU A 484 21.03 13.96 -11.59
CA GLU A 484 19.98 12.95 -11.34
C GLU A 484 19.25 12.55 -12.63
N LEU A 485 19.29 13.42 -13.65
CA LEU A 485 18.68 13.16 -14.95
C LEU A 485 19.52 12.24 -15.83
N PHE A 486 20.75 11.93 -15.42
CA PHE A 486 21.66 11.03 -16.12
C PHE A 486 21.58 9.63 -15.53
N GLU A 487 20.99 8.70 -16.27
CA GLU A 487 20.80 7.32 -15.79
C GLU A 487 22.08 6.48 -15.86
N GLY A 488 23.02 6.81 -16.74
CA GLY A 488 24.24 6.03 -16.97
C GLY A 488 25.26 6.05 -15.83
N ASN A 489 26.51 5.73 -16.17
CA ASN A 489 27.66 5.94 -15.28
C ASN A 489 28.72 6.74 -16.03
N CYS A 490 29.42 7.61 -15.33
CA CYS A 490 30.49 8.44 -15.87
C CYS A 490 31.55 8.72 -14.82
N THR A 491 32.75 9.06 -15.27
CA THR A 491 33.82 9.52 -14.39
C THR A 491 33.58 10.99 -14.05
N VAL A 492 33.74 11.33 -12.76
CA VAL A 492 33.53 12.68 -12.23
C VAL A 492 34.83 13.25 -11.68
N GLY A 493 35.10 14.53 -11.94
CA GLY A 493 36.28 15.22 -11.45
C GLY A 493 35.99 16.26 -10.37
N CYS A 494 37.01 16.53 -9.54
CA CYS A 494 37.01 17.43 -8.38
C CYS A 494 36.24 16.96 -7.14
N ALA A 495 36.17 15.66 -6.88
CA ALA A 495 35.61 15.20 -5.61
C ALA A 495 36.63 15.19 -4.46
N SER A 496 37.89 15.64 -4.61
CA SER A 496 39.00 15.32 -3.68
C SER A 496 38.69 15.57 -2.20
N GLU A 497 38.20 16.77 -1.85
CA GLU A 497 37.80 17.12 -0.47
C GLU A 497 36.63 16.26 0.03
N LEU A 498 35.61 16.09 -0.81
CA LEU A 498 34.45 15.25 -0.50
C LEU A 498 34.82 13.77 -0.38
N THR A 499 35.70 13.25 -1.23
CA THR A 499 36.20 11.86 -1.18
C THR A 499 37.05 11.65 0.06
N ALA A 500 37.84 12.64 0.48
CA ALA A 500 38.56 12.57 1.75
C ALA A 500 37.59 12.51 2.93
N GLU A 501 36.53 13.32 2.92
CA GLU A 501 35.47 13.29 3.94
C GLU A 501 34.73 11.94 3.96
N ILE A 502 34.30 11.45 2.80
CA ILE A 502 33.65 10.13 2.63
C ILE A 502 34.54 9.03 3.21
N VAL A 503 35.82 9.00 2.84
CA VAL A 503 36.76 7.97 3.31
C VAL A 503 36.97 8.06 4.82
N SER A 504 37.05 9.26 5.39
CA SER A 504 37.14 9.44 6.85
C SER A 504 35.92 8.89 7.57
N ARG A 505 34.70 9.23 7.11
CA ARG A 505 33.45 8.74 7.73
C ARG A 505 33.28 7.23 7.58
N LEU A 506 33.68 6.66 6.43
CA LEU A 506 33.67 5.20 6.23
C LEU A 506 34.69 4.51 7.14
N GLN A 507 35.86 5.10 7.37
CA GLN A 507 36.84 4.56 8.30
C GLN A 507 36.33 4.57 9.74
N GLU A 508 35.62 5.61 10.18
CA GLU A 508 34.96 5.64 11.49
C GLU A 508 33.88 4.56 11.61
N LYS A 509 33.05 4.38 10.57
CA LYS A 509 31.93 3.43 10.55
C LYS A 509 32.38 1.96 10.56
N TYR A 510 33.38 1.59 9.74
CA TYR A 510 33.83 0.19 9.59
C TYR A 510 35.12 -0.14 10.35
N GLY A 511 35.74 0.85 10.99
CA GLY A 511 37.01 0.75 11.71
C GLY A 511 38.24 0.74 10.80
N THR A 512 38.20 0.03 9.65
CA THR A 512 39.28 0.04 8.65
C THR A 512 38.76 0.19 7.23
N ILE A 513 39.53 0.87 6.39
CA ILE A 513 39.21 1.11 4.96
C ILE A 513 39.10 -0.23 4.21
N ARG A 514 39.89 -1.23 4.58
CA ARG A 514 39.81 -2.59 4.01
C ARG A 514 38.46 -3.27 4.28
N LYS A 515 37.90 -3.09 5.48
CA LYS A 515 36.56 -3.61 5.82
C LYS A 515 35.47 -2.85 5.06
N ALA A 516 35.60 -1.51 4.96
CA ALA A 516 34.67 -0.70 4.17
C ALA A 516 34.68 -1.11 2.68
N ALA A 517 35.87 -1.22 2.07
CA ALA A 517 36.08 -1.65 0.69
C ALA A 517 35.48 -3.05 0.42
N SER A 518 35.71 -4.02 1.33
CA SER A 518 35.14 -5.36 1.20
C SER A 518 33.63 -5.40 1.39
N SER A 519 33.06 -4.55 2.25
CA SER A 519 31.61 -4.50 2.49
C SER A 519 30.86 -3.83 1.35
N LEU A 520 31.46 -2.83 0.70
CA LEU A 520 30.85 -2.03 -0.35
C LEU A 520 31.20 -2.53 -1.77
N GLY A 521 32.06 -3.54 -1.89
CA GLY A 521 32.46 -4.12 -3.18
C GLY A 521 33.35 -3.19 -4.02
N VAL A 522 34.10 -2.28 -3.37
CA VAL A 522 34.97 -1.29 -4.03
C VAL A 522 36.43 -1.67 -3.83
N SER A 523 37.29 -1.39 -4.82
CA SER A 523 38.73 -1.65 -4.71
C SER A 523 39.38 -0.80 -3.61
N GLU A 524 40.08 -1.45 -2.67
CA GLU A 524 40.86 -0.81 -1.59
C GLU A 524 41.90 0.18 -2.13
N TYR A 525 42.54 -0.17 -3.26
CA TYR A 525 43.50 0.71 -3.93
C TYR A 525 42.85 2.00 -4.43
N ASN A 526 41.63 1.90 -4.98
CA ASN A 526 40.91 3.07 -5.47
C ASN A 526 40.46 3.97 -4.32
N LEU A 527 39.92 3.37 -3.27
CA LEU A 527 39.37 4.08 -2.12
C LEU A 527 40.44 4.83 -1.30
N TYR A 528 41.67 4.31 -1.24
CA TYR A 528 42.73 4.89 -0.40
C TYR A 528 43.85 5.60 -1.19
N TYR A 529 44.28 5.06 -2.33
CA TYR A 529 45.46 5.58 -3.05
C TYR A 529 45.10 6.38 -4.30
N ASN A 530 44.07 5.96 -5.04
CA ASN A 530 43.81 6.46 -6.39
C ASN A 530 42.90 7.71 -6.44
N TRP A 531 42.20 8.04 -5.36
CA TRP A 531 41.25 9.17 -5.31
C TRP A 531 41.57 10.24 -4.26
N VAL A 532 42.30 9.92 -3.19
CA VAL A 532 42.44 10.79 -2.01
C VAL A 532 43.82 11.48 -1.92
N ASN A 533 44.90 10.88 -2.44
CA ASN A 533 46.24 11.46 -2.33
C ASN A 533 46.42 12.73 -3.19
N ASP A 534 47.26 13.66 -2.75
CA ASP A 534 47.60 14.89 -3.50
C ASP A 534 48.20 14.61 -4.89
N ASP A 535 48.88 13.45 -5.06
CA ASP A 535 49.43 12.96 -6.33
C ASP A 535 48.49 12.00 -7.09
N ALA A 536 47.25 11.80 -6.62
CA ALA A 536 46.30 10.86 -7.20
C ALA A 536 45.87 11.28 -8.63
N ARG A 537 45.96 10.34 -9.58
CA ARG A 537 45.57 10.56 -10.98
C ARG A 537 44.20 9.96 -11.33
N GLY A 538 43.65 9.13 -10.44
CA GLY A 538 42.36 8.47 -10.64
C GLY A 538 41.20 9.40 -10.31
N ASN A 539 40.11 9.25 -11.03
CA ASN A 539 38.85 9.93 -10.74
C ASN A 539 37.80 8.87 -10.43
N PRO A 540 36.90 9.08 -9.45
CA PRO A 540 35.87 8.12 -9.14
C PRO A 540 34.79 8.10 -10.23
N ASP A 541 34.11 6.96 -10.31
CA ASP A 541 32.89 6.84 -11.10
C ASP A 541 31.70 7.36 -10.28
N LEU A 542 30.77 8.04 -10.94
CA LEU A 542 29.60 8.69 -10.33
C LEU A 542 28.82 7.73 -9.42
N ARG A 543 28.46 6.54 -9.94
CA ARG A 543 27.66 5.58 -9.16
C ARG A 543 28.40 5.04 -7.94
N THR A 544 29.71 4.83 -8.06
CA THR A 544 30.54 4.39 -6.95
C THR A 544 30.61 5.50 -5.89
N LEU A 545 30.76 6.75 -6.30
CA LEU A 545 30.81 7.87 -5.37
C LEU A 545 29.47 8.09 -4.65
N ILE A 546 28.34 7.99 -5.36
CA ILE A 546 27.00 8.07 -4.75
C ILE A 546 26.82 6.96 -3.71
N LEU A 547 27.17 5.72 -4.04
CA LEU A 547 27.10 4.58 -3.12
C LEU A 547 27.94 4.83 -1.86
N LEU A 548 29.16 5.33 -2.01
CA LEU A 548 30.04 5.62 -0.89
C LEU A 548 29.51 6.78 -0.03
N ALA A 549 28.94 7.82 -0.65
CA ALA A 549 28.36 8.97 0.04
C ALA A 549 27.09 8.59 0.81
N GLU A 550 26.20 7.79 0.22
CA GLU A 550 25.00 7.26 0.89
C GLU A 550 25.38 6.45 2.14
N ASP A 551 26.36 5.57 2.03
CA ASP A 551 26.81 4.76 3.16
C ASP A 551 27.54 5.58 4.24
N ALA A 552 28.23 6.65 3.84
CA ALA A 552 28.86 7.63 4.72
C ALA A 552 27.86 8.64 5.34
N GLY A 553 26.58 8.58 4.97
CA GLY A 553 25.53 9.48 5.47
C GLY A 553 25.71 10.93 5.00
N ILE A 554 26.25 11.14 3.79
CA ILE A 554 26.38 12.45 3.17
C ILE A 554 25.19 12.69 2.25
N GLU A 555 24.59 13.88 2.30
CA GLU A 555 23.45 14.22 1.45
C GLU A 555 23.89 14.32 -0.02
N PHE A 556 23.05 13.80 -0.92
CA PHE A 556 23.30 13.86 -2.36
C PHE A 556 23.51 15.31 -2.87
N GLY A 557 22.91 16.30 -2.20
CA GLY A 557 23.08 17.70 -2.54
C GLY A 557 24.52 18.22 -2.44
N ASP A 558 25.29 17.71 -1.48
CA ASP A 558 26.72 18.05 -1.31
C ASP A 558 27.56 17.35 -2.39
N VAL A 559 27.22 16.10 -2.67
CA VAL A 559 27.82 15.30 -3.75
C VAL A 559 27.66 16.02 -5.09
N ALA A 560 26.44 16.44 -5.43
CA ALA A 560 26.12 17.11 -6.69
C ALA A 560 26.83 18.47 -6.88
N GLN A 561 27.16 19.16 -5.78
CA GLN A 561 27.86 20.46 -5.81
C GLN A 561 29.38 20.33 -5.98
N SER A 562 29.96 19.20 -5.55
CA SER A 562 31.41 18.97 -5.61
C SER A 562 31.97 18.77 -7.02
N PHE A 563 31.11 18.51 -8.02
CA PHE A 563 31.57 18.13 -9.36
C PHE A 563 32.02 19.34 -10.20
N CYS A 564 33.28 19.33 -10.64
CA CYS A 564 33.76 20.31 -11.61
C CYS A 564 33.45 19.91 -13.05
N TRP A 565 33.58 18.62 -13.38
CA TRP A 565 33.44 18.13 -14.75
C TRP A 565 33.05 16.65 -14.78
N PHE A 566 32.44 16.25 -15.89
CA PHE A 566 31.97 14.89 -16.16
C PHE A 566 32.59 14.39 -17.46
N SER A 567 32.98 13.10 -17.51
CA SER A 567 33.48 12.48 -18.74
C SER A 567 33.15 10.98 -18.78
N GLN A 568 32.93 10.44 -19.98
CA GLN A 568 32.91 8.99 -20.21
C GLN A 568 34.27 8.54 -20.75
N GLN A 569 34.63 7.28 -20.58
CA GLN A 569 35.93 6.74 -20.99
C GLN A 569 36.22 7.09 -22.48
N ALA A 570 37.31 7.85 -22.72
CA ALA A 570 37.71 8.43 -24.01
C ALA A 570 36.84 9.60 -24.57
N GLY A 571 35.94 10.19 -23.77
CA GLY A 571 35.12 11.35 -24.12
C GLY A 571 35.71 12.69 -23.65
N HIS A 572 35.23 13.80 -24.25
CA HIS A 572 35.55 15.15 -23.80
C HIS A 572 34.92 15.44 -22.42
N LYS A 573 35.67 16.19 -21.59
CA LYS A 573 35.17 16.69 -20.30
C LYS A 573 34.12 17.77 -20.56
N ILE A 574 32.98 17.68 -19.87
CA ILE A 574 31.91 18.67 -19.93
C ILE A 574 31.60 19.18 -18.53
N THR A 575 31.07 20.41 -18.46
CA THR A 575 30.45 20.95 -17.24
C THR A 575 28.94 20.76 -17.30
N LEU A 576 28.29 20.71 -16.14
CA LEU A 576 26.83 20.74 -16.04
C LEU A 576 26.45 21.75 -14.94
N PRO A 577 25.36 22.51 -15.09
CA PRO A 577 24.85 23.30 -13.99
C PRO A 577 24.39 22.36 -12.87
N VAL A 578 24.63 22.70 -11.61
CA VAL A 578 24.24 21.85 -10.45
C VAL A 578 22.74 21.52 -10.48
N LYS A 579 21.91 22.53 -10.78
CA LYS A 579 20.47 22.39 -11.01
C LYS A 579 20.08 23.00 -12.36
N PRO A 580 19.03 22.49 -13.04
CA PRO A 580 18.50 23.09 -14.25
C PRO A 580 18.14 24.57 -14.03
N ASN A 581 18.71 25.45 -14.85
CA ASN A 581 18.40 26.88 -14.88
C ASN A 581 17.63 27.25 -16.16
N GLU A 582 17.24 28.52 -16.31
CA GLU A 582 16.47 28.96 -17.48
C GLU A 582 17.24 28.77 -18.79
N ASP A 583 18.55 29.05 -18.82
CA ASP A 583 19.38 28.84 -20.02
C ASP A 583 19.40 27.36 -20.43
N PHE A 584 19.52 26.46 -19.46
CA PHE A 584 19.53 25.02 -19.68
C PHE A 584 18.17 24.54 -20.22
N MET A 585 17.06 24.94 -19.58
CA MET A 585 15.73 24.53 -20.02
C MET A 585 15.35 25.13 -21.38
N TYR A 586 15.79 26.36 -21.68
CA TYR A 586 15.65 26.96 -22.99
C TYR A 586 16.43 26.17 -24.07
N PHE A 587 17.67 25.75 -23.76
CA PHE A 587 18.44 24.85 -24.62
C PHE A 587 17.69 23.53 -24.89
N VAL A 588 17.12 22.90 -23.86
CA VAL A 588 16.31 21.68 -24.02
C VAL A 588 15.12 21.93 -24.94
N GLY A 589 14.44 23.08 -24.80
CA GLY A 589 13.34 23.49 -25.68
C GLY A 589 13.75 23.64 -27.14
N LEU A 590 14.89 24.28 -27.41
CA LEU A 590 15.46 24.38 -28.77
C LEU A 590 15.77 23.01 -29.36
N ILE A 591 16.34 22.10 -28.56
CA ILE A 591 16.63 20.74 -29.04
C ILE A 591 15.35 19.93 -29.23
N ALA A 592 14.30 20.17 -28.44
CA ALA A 592 13.00 19.52 -28.58
C ALA A 592 12.31 19.89 -29.91
N GLY A 593 12.39 21.15 -30.36
CA GLY A 593 11.88 21.59 -31.66
C GLY A 593 12.80 21.20 -32.81
N ASP A 594 13.72 22.07 -33.22
CA ASP A 594 14.56 21.88 -34.41
C ASP A 594 15.83 21.03 -34.20
N GLY A 595 16.20 20.72 -32.94
CA GLY A 595 17.42 19.94 -32.69
C GLY A 595 17.32 18.47 -33.10
N SER A 596 18.44 17.75 -33.08
CA SER A 596 18.47 16.30 -33.30
C SER A 596 19.58 15.65 -32.49
N ILE A 597 19.29 14.44 -32.00
CA ILE A 597 20.26 13.56 -31.34
C ILE A 597 20.48 12.36 -32.26
N SER A 598 21.71 12.03 -32.58
CA SER A 598 22.05 10.85 -33.38
C SER A 598 23.24 10.12 -32.78
N ARG A 599 23.18 8.79 -32.71
CA ARG A 599 24.35 7.98 -32.36
C ARG A 599 25.38 8.05 -33.48
N SER A 600 26.60 8.45 -33.15
CA SER A 600 27.71 8.39 -34.10
C SER A 600 28.22 6.96 -34.17
N GLY A 601 28.22 6.36 -35.36
CA GLY A 601 28.94 5.11 -35.62
C GLY A 601 30.40 5.45 -35.88
N ASN A 602 31.30 5.16 -34.92
CA ASN A 602 32.76 5.00 -34.99
C ASN A 602 33.65 5.82 -35.96
N GLU A 603 33.19 6.85 -36.67
CA GLU A 603 34.00 7.52 -37.72
C GLU A 603 34.82 8.72 -37.24
N THR A 604 34.63 9.21 -35.99
CA THR A 604 35.41 10.35 -35.46
C THR A 604 36.39 9.98 -34.37
N GLY A 605 36.57 8.69 -34.04
CA GLY A 605 37.43 8.25 -32.93
C GLY A 605 36.87 8.55 -31.52
N TYR A 606 35.70 9.18 -31.43
CA TYR A 606 34.98 9.44 -30.20
C TYR A 606 33.60 8.77 -30.28
N GLY A 607 33.50 7.54 -29.77
CA GLY A 607 32.21 6.84 -29.65
C GLY A 607 31.26 7.65 -28.76
N GLY A 608 30.28 8.32 -29.35
CA GLY A 608 29.37 9.20 -28.61
C GLY A 608 28.17 9.71 -29.43
N SER A 609 27.14 10.16 -28.71
CA SER A 609 25.95 10.78 -29.30
C SER A 609 26.25 12.19 -29.77
N GLN A 610 25.91 12.50 -31.02
CA GLN A 610 25.99 13.84 -31.61
C GLN A 610 24.69 14.59 -31.35
N ILE A 611 24.79 15.80 -30.80
CA ILE A 611 23.70 16.74 -30.61
C ILE A 611 23.87 17.84 -31.65
N ARG A 612 22.81 18.10 -32.43
CA ARG A 612 22.78 19.09 -33.50
C ARG A 612 21.59 20.02 -33.32
N PHE A 613 21.78 21.31 -33.57
CA PHE A 613 20.71 22.29 -33.71
C PHE A 613 20.84 22.96 -35.07
N SER A 614 19.76 22.98 -35.86
CA SER A 614 19.76 23.53 -37.21
C SER A 614 18.57 24.45 -37.39
N ASN A 615 18.83 25.72 -37.70
CA ASN A 615 17.79 26.72 -37.84
C ASN A 615 18.29 27.81 -38.81
N SER A 616 17.38 28.45 -39.55
CA SER A 616 17.71 29.53 -40.48
C SER A 616 17.94 30.88 -39.80
N ASP A 617 17.50 31.05 -38.56
CA ASP A 617 17.68 32.27 -37.78
C ASP A 617 19.08 32.30 -37.14
N GLU A 618 19.91 33.23 -37.61
CA GLU A 618 21.28 33.43 -37.10
C GLU A 618 21.29 33.82 -35.62
N THR A 619 20.29 34.56 -35.14
CA THR A 619 20.22 35.01 -33.74
C THR A 619 19.99 33.84 -32.79
N LEU A 620 19.18 32.86 -33.21
CA LEU A 620 18.96 31.62 -32.45
C LEU A 620 20.22 30.76 -32.42
N LEU A 621 20.96 30.69 -33.52
CA LEU A 621 22.23 29.97 -33.58
C LEU A 621 23.30 30.61 -32.68
N GLU A 622 23.42 31.94 -32.68
CA GLU A 622 24.34 32.67 -31.78
C GLU A 622 23.98 32.45 -30.31
N LYS A 623 22.68 32.54 -29.97
CA LYS A 623 22.19 32.27 -28.63
C LYS A 623 22.46 30.82 -28.21
N TYR A 624 22.23 29.86 -29.09
CA TYR A 624 22.55 28.45 -28.87
C TYR A 624 24.05 28.25 -28.61
N MET A 625 24.92 28.83 -29.43
CA MET A 625 26.38 28.78 -29.27
C MET A 625 26.84 29.38 -27.94
N SER A 626 26.26 30.52 -27.54
CA SER A 626 26.52 31.15 -26.25
C SER A 626 26.15 30.22 -25.08
N ILE A 627 24.97 29.60 -25.12
CA ILE A 627 24.48 28.72 -24.06
C ILE A 627 25.35 27.47 -23.92
N ILE A 628 25.65 26.77 -25.02
CA ILE A 628 26.44 25.52 -24.94
C ILE A 628 27.87 25.77 -24.45
N THR A 629 28.45 26.92 -24.81
CA THR A 629 29.79 27.31 -24.35
C THR A 629 29.76 27.66 -22.86
N LYS A 630 28.78 28.46 -22.44
CA LYS A 630 28.62 28.92 -21.05
C LYS A 630 28.27 27.79 -20.08
N LEU A 631 27.35 26.90 -20.46
CA LEU A 631 26.85 25.85 -19.56
C LEU A 631 27.70 24.59 -19.57
N PHE A 632 28.19 24.19 -20.75
CA PHE A 632 28.79 22.86 -20.93
C PHE A 632 30.29 22.89 -21.22
N GLY A 633 30.86 24.05 -21.58
CA GLY A 633 32.27 24.18 -21.93
C GLY A 633 32.68 23.32 -23.13
N VAL A 634 31.75 23.03 -24.04
CA VAL A 634 31.97 22.11 -25.16
C VAL A 634 32.52 22.82 -26.40
N ASN A 635 33.41 22.14 -27.12
CA ASN A 635 33.76 22.53 -28.48
C ASN A 635 32.66 22.11 -29.45
N TYR A 636 32.33 22.98 -30.40
CA TYR A 636 31.30 22.73 -31.40
C TYR A 636 31.83 22.98 -32.81
N SER A 637 31.16 22.39 -33.80
CA SER A 637 31.40 22.63 -35.23
C SER A 637 30.19 23.30 -35.86
N ILE A 638 30.45 24.24 -36.78
CA ILE A 638 29.43 24.98 -37.52
C ILE A 638 29.47 24.51 -38.99
N SER A 639 28.30 24.19 -39.53
CA SER A 639 28.07 24.01 -40.96
C SER A 639 27.32 25.21 -41.51
N ARG A 640 27.81 25.84 -42.58
CA ARG A 640 27.23 27.09 -43.13
C ARG A 640 25.89 26.90 -43.88
N GLY A 641 25.36 25.68 -43.92
CA GLY A 641 24.15 25.36 -44.70
C GLY A 641 24.35 25.51 -46.21
N ASN A 642 23.29 25.27 -46.99
CA ASN A 642 23.21 25.56 -48.42
C ASN A 642 21.76 25.97 -48.79
N SER A 643 21.47 26.21 -50.06
CA SER A 643 20.12 26.62 -50.52
C SER A 643 18.98 25.65 -50.14
N SER A 644 19.29 24.41 -49.77
CA SER A 644 18.33 23.38 -49.39
C SER A 644 18.41 22.97 -47.91
N ARG A 645 19.41 23.41 -47.15
CA ARG A 645 19.63 23.01 -45.75
C ARG A 645 20.07 24.20 -44.91
N PRO A 646 19.37 24.49 -43.80
CA PRO A 646 19.78 25.56 -42.91
C PRO A 646 21.16 25.29 -42.30
N PRO A 647 21.87 26.34 -41.84
CA PRO A 647 23.08 26.16 -41.05
C PRO A 647 22.82 25.29 -39.81
N ASP A 648 23.85 24.58 -39.35
CA ASP A 648 23.76 23.71 -38.18
C ASP A 648 24.99 23.82 -37.28
N VAL A 649 24.73 23.78 -35.97
CA VAL A 649 25.75 23.72 -34.92
C VAL A 649 25.65 22.37 -34.24
N ARG A 650 26.79 21.66 -34.15
CA ARG A 650 26.84 20.31 -33.57
C ARG A 650 28.03 20.08 -32.67
N PHE A 651 27.81 19.31 -31.60
CA PHE A 651 28.84 18.85 -30.68
C PHE A 651 28.52 17.42 -30.21
N GLY A 652 29.52 16.71 -29.69
CA GLY A 652 29.37 15.35 -29.19
C GLY A 652 29.27 15.31 -27.66
N SER A 653 28.22 14.69 -27.13
CA SER A 653 28.11 14.40 -25.69
C SER A 653 27.08 13.30 -25.43
N LYS A 654 27.53 12.14 -24.94
CA LYS A 654 26.64 11.06 -24.54
C LYS A 654 25.89 11.37 -23.25
N ILE A 655 26.54 12.05 -22.29
CA ILE A 655 25.93 12.44 -21.01
C ILE A 655 24.74 13.38 -21.26
N LEU A 656 24.93 14.44 -22.06
CA LEU A 656 23.84 15.36 -22.39
C LEU A 656 22.76 14.70 -23.24
N ALA A 657 23.12 13.77 -24.12
CA ALA A 657 22.13 13.04 -24.91
C ALA A 657 21.23 12.15 -24.04
N GLU A 658 21.76 11.51 -23.00
CA GLU A 658 20.95 10.76 -22.01
C GLU A 658 20.07 11.71 -21.18
N ILE A 659 20.63 12.81 -20.67
CA ILE A 659 19.84 13.81 -19.92
C ILE A 659 18.68 14.37 -20.78
N LEU A 660 18.94 14.68 -22.05
CA LEU A 660 17.91 15.14 -22.99
C LEU A 660 16.83 14.08 -23.23
N GLN A 661 17.19 12.79 -23.26
CA GLN A 661 16.24 11.68 -23.36
C GLN A 661 15.34 11.62 -22.12
N THR A 662 15.91 11.73 -20.91
CA THR A 662 15.14 11.82 -19.65
C THR A 662 14.19 13.02 -19.64
N LEU A 663 14.58 14.13 -20.28
CA LEU A 663 13.77 15.33 -20.46
C LEU A 663 12.78 15.25 -21.64
N GLY A 664 12.62 14.08 -22.27
CA GLY A 664 11.61 13.80 -23.28
C GLY A 664 12.03 14.05 -24.72
N VAL A 665 13.34 14.17 -24.99
CA VAL A 665 13.89 14.36 -26.33
C VAL A 665 14.65 13.10 -26.77
N PRO A 666 14.01 12.18 -27.53
CA PRO A 666 14.64 10.92 -27.93
C PRO A 666 15.65 11.07 -29.07
N GLU A 667 16.42 10.01 -29.31
CA GLU A 667 17.26 9.89 -30.50
C GLU A 667 16.43 9.96 -31.80
N SER A 668 17.00 10.52 -32.86
CA SER A 668 16.32 10.74 -34.13
C SER A 668 16.09 9.42 -34.88
N PRO A 669 14.96 9.25 -35.60
CA PRO A 669 13.90 10.23 -35.84
C PRO A 669 13.01 10.45 -34.60
N LYS A 670 12.90 11.71 -34.18
CA LYS A 670 12.29 12.09 -32.89
C LYS A 670 10.87 12.66 -33.00
N SER A 671 10.47 13.19 -34.16
CA SER A 671 9.31 14.09 -34.29
C SER A 671 7.97 13.53 -33.78
N ALA A 672 7.77 12.21 -33.85
CA ALA A 672 6.56 11.53 -33.35
C ALA A 672 6.68 11.02 -31.90
N ARG A 673 7.87 11.07 -31.30
CA ARG A 673 8.20 10.48 -29.99
C ARG A 673 8.63 11.52 -28.93
N ILE A 674 8.75 12.79 -29.29
CA ILE A 674 9.04 13.86 -28.32
C ILE A 674 7.88 13.97 -27.34
N ALA A 675 8.17 14.20 -26.06
CA ALA A 675 7.15 14.44 -25.05
C ALA A 675 7.61 15.48 -24.05
N ILE A 676 6.67 16.08 -23.31
CA ILE A 676 6.99 16.77 -22.05
C ILE A 676 6.76 15.76 -20.93
N PRO A 677 7.83 15.20 -20.33
CA PRO A 677 7.70 14.22 -19.27
C PRO A 677 7.27 14.89 -17.97
N ASN A 678 6.85 14.07 -17.01
CA ASN A 678 6.43 14.53 -15.68
C ASN A 678 7.53 15.34 -14.98
N VAL A 679 8.80 14.98 -15.17
CA VAL A 679 9.96 15.72 -14.63
C VAL A 679 9.90 17.19 -15.04
N VAL A 680 9.64 17.49 -16.32
CA VAL A 680 9.52 18.87 -16.82
C VAL A 680 8.23 19.52 -16.33
N LEU A 681 7.10 18.80 -16.33
CA LEU A 681 5.83 19.32 -15.78
C LEU A 681 5.90 19.59 -14.27
N ASN A 682 6.87 19.06 -13.55
CA ASN A 682 7.06 19.27 -12.11
C ASN A 682 8.04 20.39 -11.76
N LEU A 683 8.70 20.98 -12.76
CA LEU A 683 9.55 22.14 -12.54
C LEU A 683 8.73 23.39 -12.17
N PRO A 684 9.36 24.37 -11.51
CA PRO A 684 8.82 25.71 -11.33
C PRO A 684 8.45 26.39 -12.65
N ASN A 685 7.53 27.33 -12.58
CA ASN A 685 6.92 27.99 -13.73
C ASN A 685 7.95 28.75 -14.57
N ASN A 686 8.97 29.36 -13.97
CA ASN A 686 10.02 30.06 -14.73
C ASN A 686 10.83 29.11 -15.62
N LEU A 687 11.13 27.90 -15.14
CA LEU A 687 11.86 26.88 -15.89
C LEU A 687 11.01 26.25 -17.01
N ILE A 688 9.72 26.02 -16.74
CA ILE A 688 8.76 25.57 -17.77
C ILE A 688 8.60 26.64 -18.85
N ALA A 689 8.49 27.91 -18.46
CA ALA A 689 8.43 29.02 -19.39
C ALA A 689 9.68 29.07 -20.27
N ALA A 690 10.87 28.85 -19.70
CA ALA A 690 12.11 28.80 -20.47
C ALA A 690 12.13 27.66 -21.50
N TYR A 691 11.68 26.45 -21.13
CA TYR A 691 11.52 25.34 -22.07
C TYR A 691 10.52 25.67 -23.19
N LEU A 692 9.34 26.22 -22.84
CA LEU A 692 8.33 26.60 -23.82
C LEU A 692 8.84 27.71 -24.76
N ARG A 693 9.60 28.70 -24.25
CA ARG A 693 10.23 29.73 -25.10
C ARG A 693 11.11 29.08 -26.18
N GLY A 694 12.02 28.18 -25.81
CA GLY A 694 12.89 27.51 -26.77
C GLY A 694 12.12 26.65 -27.79
N LEU A 695 11.06 25.97 -27.35
CA LEU A 695 10.22 25.17 -28.24
C LEU A 695 9.42 26.03 -29.23
N PHE A 696 8.89 27.18 -28.79
CA PHE A 696 8.13 28.08 -29.68
C PHE A 696 9.02 28.95 -30.56
N ASP A 697 10.24 29.27 -30.13
CA ASP A 697 11.22 29.97 -30.98
C ASP A 697 11.69 29.10 -32.16
N SER A 698 11.57 27.77 -32.05
CA SER A 698 11.88 26.81 -33.11
C SER A 698 10.65 26.42 -33.95
N ASP A 699 9.71 25.69 -33.35
CA ASP A 699 8.55 25.11 -34.06
C ASP A 699 7.27 25.98 -33.99
N GLY A 700 7.34 27.13 -33.30
CA GLY A 700 6.20 28.02 -33.11
C GLY A 700 5.91 28.88 -34.34
N SER A 701 4.64 29.19 -34.53
CA SER A 701 4.18 30.08 -35.60
C SER A 701 3.06 31.00 -35.12
N CYS A 702 3.03 32.22 -35.66
CA CYS A 702 2.00 33.20 -35.37
C CYS A 702 1.08 33.36 -36.58
N ASN A 703 -0.22 33.16 -36.39
CA ASN A 703 -1.25 33.38 -37.42
C ASN A 703 -2.07 34.62 -37.07
N ALA A 704 -1.73 35.74 -37.71
CA ALA A 704 -2.47 36.99 -37.61
C ALA A 704 -3.62 36.98 -38.63
N ARG A 705 -4.88 37.03 -38.14
CA ARG A 705 -6.06 37.01 -39.00
C ARG A 705 -6.62 38.42 -39.20
N LYS A 706 -7.11 38.71 -40.42
CA LYS A 706 -7.82 39.97 -40.75
C LYS A 706 -9.18 40.09 -40.05
N SER A 707 -9.81 38.97 -39.70
CA SER A 707 -11.04 38.89 -38.91
C SER A 707 -11.03 37.66 -37.99
N GLY A 708 -11.60 37.78 -36.79
CA GLY A 708 -11.50 36.80 -35.71
C GLY A 708 -10.22 36.96 -34.88
N SER A 709 -9.98 36.05 -33.93
CA SER A 709 -8.83 36.11 -33.03
C SER A 709 -7.56 35.57 -33.71
N SER A 710 -6.46 36.34 -33.63
CA SER A 710 -5.12 35.85 -33.93
C SER A 710 -4.74 34.71 -32.99
N SER A 711 -3.90 33.80 -33.47
CA SER A 711 -3.50 32.60 -32.71
C SER A 711 -2.01 32.33 -32.85
N VAL A 712 -1.38 31.94 -31.75
CA VAL A 712 -0.07 31.26 -31.80
C VAL A 712 -0.34 29.76 -32.04
N GLN A 713 0.54 29.07 -32.76
CA GLN A 713 0.37 27.66 -33.12
C GLN A 713 1.71 26.93 -33.02
N LEU A 714 1.65 25.69 -32.55
CA LEU A 714 2.78 24.76 -32.53
C LEU A 714 2.40 23.52 -33.34
N TYR A 715 3.19 23.18 -34.34
CA TYR A 715 2.96 22.01 -35.18
C TYR A 715 3.82 20.85 -34.67
N THR A 716 3.23 19.69 -34.43
CA THR A 716 4.02 18.51 -34.01
C THR A 716 3.40 17.21 -34.53
N ALA A 717 4.24 16.21 -34.81
CA ALA A 717 3.77 14.85 -35.08
C ALA A 717 3.50 14.08 -33.79
N SER A 718 3.98 14.55 -32.64
CA SER A 718 3.80 13.90 -31.34
C SER A 718 2.54 14.39 -30.62
N LYS A 719 1.62 13.46 -30.38
CA LYS A 719 0.45 13.70 -29.54
C LYS A 719 0.83 13.98 -28.09
N GLU A 720 1.86 13.30 -27.55
CA GLU A 720 2.29 13.49 -26.17
C GLU A 720 2.92 14.86 -25.93
N LEU A 721 3.64 15.41 -26.92
CA LEU A 721 4.14 16.78 -26.86
C LEU A 721 2.98 17.78 -26.86
N ALA A 722 1.99 17.60 -27.73
CA ALA A 722 0.80 18.46 -27.79
C ALA A 722 0.03 18.50 -26.46
N GLU A 723 -0.24 17.33 -25.87
CA GLU A 723 -0.90 17.21 -24.56
C GLU A 723 -0.04 17.80 -23.43
N GLY A 724 1.27 17.56 -23.46
CA GLY A 724 2.22 18.13 -22.51
C GLY A 724 2.25 19.66 -22.54
N VAL A 725 2.31 20.26 -23.73
CA VAL A 725 2.27 21.72 -23.91
C VAL A 725 0.94 22.29 -23.44
N GLN A 726 -0.18 21.61 -23.75
CA GLN A 726 -1.49 22.03 -23.26
C GLN A 726 -1.58 22.04 -21.73
N LEU A 727 -0.99 21.05 -21.04
CA LEU A 727 -0.92 21.02 -19.57
C LEU A 727 0.04 22.08 -19.02
N ALA A 728 1.21 22.26 -19.62
CA ALA A 728 2.19 23.26 -19.19
C ALA A 728 1.63 24.69 -19.27
N LEU A 729 0.88 25.01 -20.33
CA LEU A 729 0.26 26.32 -20.53
C LEU A 729 -0.83 26.63 -19.49
N LEU A 730 -1.54 25.62 -18.97
CA LEU A 730 -2.53 25.83 -17.91
C LEU A 730 -1.92 26.33 -16.59
N LYS A 731 -0.62 26.12 -16.38
CA LYS A 731 0.10 26.72 -15.23
C LYS A 731 0.23 28.24 -15.34
N PHE A 732 0.02 28.79 -16.53
CA PHE A 732 0.05 30.24 -16.83
C PHE A 732 -1.34 30.77 -17.19
N GLU A 733 -2.41 30.04 -16.85
CA GLU A 733 -3.81 30.35 -17.23
C GLU A 733 -4.09 30.38 -18.74
N ILE A 734 -3.17 29.85 -19.55
CA ILE A 734 -3.30 29.81 -21.00
C ILE A 734 -4.03 28.52 -21.40
N THR A 735 -5.22 28.67 -21.99
CA THR A 735 -6.00 27.53 -22.50
C THR A 735 -5.62 27.20 -23.95
N GLY A 736 -5.02 26.02 -24.16
CA GLY A 736 -4.65 25.53 -25.49
C GLY A 736 -5.71 24.60 -26.11
N ARG A 737 -5.77 24.53 -27.44
CA ARG A 737 -6.63 23.61 -28.19
C ARG A 737 -5.82 22.73 -29.13
N ILE A 738 -6.01 21.41 -29.04
CA ILE A 738 -5.37 20.44 -29.93
C ILE A 738 -6.30 20.16 -31.12
N ARG A 739 -5.75 20.14 -32.34
CA ARG A 739 -6.45 19.88 -33.61
C ARG A 739 -5.67 18.91 -34.48
N THR A 740 -6.22 17.75 -34.78
CA THR A 740 -5.57 16.79 -35.69
C THR A 740 -5.81 17.20 -37.15
N ARG A 741 -4.76 17.19 -37.99
CA ARG A 741 -4.89 17.37 -39.45
C ARG A 741 -4.63 16.03 -40.17
N PRO A 742 -5.40 15.69 -41.22
CA PRO A 742 -5.31 14.39 -41.90
C PRO A 742 -4.06 14.19 -42.79
N ARG A 743 -3.22 15.22 -42.99
CA ARG A 743 -1.91 15.11 -43.64
C ARG A 743 -0.82 15.30 -42.57
N ASP A 744 -0.32 14.19 -42.03
CA ASP A 744 0.95 14.03 -41.31
C ASP A 744 1.23 14.86 -40.04
N GLY A 745 0.22 15.16 -39.19
CA GLY A 745 0.53 15.64 -37.84
C GLY A 745 -0.62 16.16 -36.99
N VAL A 746 -0.37 16.24 -35.68
CA VAL A 746 -1.25 16.87 -34.67
C VAL A 746 -0.92 18.36 -34.59
N THR A 747 -1.81 19.23 -35.06
CA THR A 747 -1.63 20.68 -34.93
C THR A 747 -2.11 21.14 -33.57
N THR A 748 -1.26 21.77 -32.76
CA THR A 748 -1.73 22.46 -31.55
C THR A 748 -1.95 23.93 -31.89
N SER A 749 -3.18 24.41 -31.75
CA SER A 749 -3.54 25.81 -32.02
C SER A 749 -3.97 26.50 -30.73
N PHE A 750 -3.35 27.62 -30.38
CA PHE A 750 -3.72 28.40 -29.20
C PHE A 750 -4.75 29.45 -29.62
N THR A 751 -6.00 29.22 -29.25
CA THR A 751 -7.11 30.16 -29.49
C THR A 751 -7.96 30.19 -28.23
N VAL A 752 -8.19 31.40 -27.71
CA VAL A 752 -9.09 31.62 -26.58
C VAL A 752 -10.54 31.34 -27.04
N ASN A 753 -11.21 30.45 -26.31
CA ASN A 753 -12.64 30.04 -26.37
C ASN A 753 -13.07 28.88 -27.32
N GLY A 754 -13.76 27.88 -26.74
CA GLY A 754 -14.95 27.21 -27.33
C GLY A 754 -14.91 25.68 -27.56
N ASP A 755 -15.73 24.95 -26.77
CA ASP A 755 -15.82 23.49 -26.49
C ASP A 755 -16.61 22.57 -27.48
N VAL A 756 -17.09 21.39 -27.00
CA VAL A 756 -16.82 19.98 -27.38
C VAL A 756 -17.38 19.37 -28.70
N LYS A 757 -16.72 18.31 -29.24
CA LYS A 757 -17.24 17.36 -30.25
C LYS A 757 -16.93 15.93 -29.82
N THR A 758 -17.95 15.08 -29.74
CA THR A 758 -17.83 13.63 -29.49
C THR A 758 -17.72 12.89 -30.82
N ILE A 759 -16.89 11.86 -30.87
CA ILE A 759 -16.83 10.91 -31.97
C ILE A 759 -17.35 9.58 -31.40
N THR A 760 -18.44 9.09 -31.99
CA THR A 760 -19.06 7.79 -31.71
C THR A 760 -18.20 6.64 -32.22
#